data_AF-A0AAV5GH88-F1
#
_entry.id   AF-A0AAV5GH88-F1
#
_cell.length_a   1.000
_cell.length_b   1.000
_cell.length_c   1.000
_cell.angle_alpha   90.00
_cell.angle_beta   90.00
_cell.angle_gamma   90.00
#
_symmetry.space_group_name_H-M   'P 1'
#
loop_
_entity.id
_entity.type
_entity.pdbx_description
1 polymer ?
#
loop_
_entity_poly.entity_id
_entity_poly.type
_entity_poly.pdbx_seq_one_letter_code
_entity_poly.pdbx_strand_id
1 'polypeptide(L)'
;MAEDTPSQLDLLIERVSRLETTVGTLSSSVARLETQNGALRTELARQEDWACDGLLRRTLFEGSVLFALREGKADGAKRDAHVPLQEVAQFLRESQPELYSALRFFDTKEEADRSIQERHQPGDNREYIPRFAFDHFVVQRMMDAGVPGWTQAAGDKVWRTLVAHWRHLHCSPRDMLTRCTRSLALPAASSPLRSFSSLRSASRPSPRVALAPARPLPRPSPFAAAMGAIRPSSGMGESTVRPPADKVMQDIADYVHNYEVKSDVAYSTARLCLIDTIGCGLEGLRVSDECRALMEPIVPGTTVPNGTKVPGTPFQMDPGHPSDNLGAILAVADYLSRTGEPLKMRDVLTAMIKAHEIQGCMALENSFNRVGLDHVILVKLASAAVVSQLLGLSRDQTVDVISQVFVDGQSLRTFRHAPNTGSRKSWSAGDACMRAVHLALQVKRGQMGIPTVLTAKTWGFYDVLFKGKEFQFQRPYGSYIMENVLFKISFPAEFHAQTAAEAAHILHKQLADMGKSSDDIKHVKIRTQEAAIRIIDKSGPLHNFADRDHTIQYMVAVPLIFGRLTTEDYSDAVAADPRIDALREKIQCVEDPTFTADYHDPNKRFISNALTVTLNDGTVLPEVHIDTPVGHKRRREEGTPLLNAKFERHIRPHFEGAHVDKILSLVGDQSTLEQMDVKDFTDLFVSK
;
A
#
# COMPACT_ATOMS: atom_id res chain seq x y z
N MET A 1 30.11 -77.73 -11.26
CA MET A 1 29.41 -76.51 -10.86
C MET A 1 30.48 -75.54 -10.42
N ALA A 2 30.63 -74.42 -11.12
CA ALA A 2 31.62 -73.39 -10.79
C ALA A 2 30.85 -72.21 -10.18
N GLU A 3 31.37 -71.66 -9.08
CA GLU A 3 30.85 -70.44 -8.47
C GLU A 3 31.86 -69.32 -8.70
N ASP A 4 31.45 -68.29 -9.44
CA ASP A 4 32.22 -67.07 -9.63
C ASP A 4 32.12 -66.17 -8.40
N THR A 5 33.14 -66.20 -7.54
CA THR A 5 33.39 -65.08 -6.62
C THR A 5 34.20 -64.00 -7.34
N PRO A 6 33.72 -62.74 -7.41
CA PRO A 6 34.48 -61.63 -7.99
C PRO A 6 35.85 -61.49 -7.34
N SER A 7 36.87 -61.18 -8.13
CA SER A 7 38.21 -61.01 -7.59
C SER A 7 38.28 -59.75 -6.72
N GLN A 8 39.21 -59.70 -5.77
CA GLN A 8 39.42 -58.47 -4.98
C GLN A 8 39.81 -57.26 -5.85
N LEU A 9 40.28 -57.49 -7.07
CA LEU A 9 40.58 -56.45 -8.05
C LEU A 9 39.30 -55.78 -8.58
N ASP A 10 38.24 -56.56 -8.84
CA ASP A 10 36.96 -56.05 -9.37
C ASP A 10 36.27 -55.15 -8.34
N LEU A 11 36.26 -55.57 -7.07
CA LEU A 11 35.78 -54.76 -5.94
C LEU A 11 36.61 -53.48 -5.71
N LEU A 12 37.89 -53.48 -6.08
CA LEU A 12 38.75 -52.30 -6.02
C LEU A 12 38.42 -51.33 -7.17
N ILE A 13 38.27 -51.85 -8.39
CA ILE A 13 37.89 -51.08 -9.58
C ILE A 13 36.55 -50.39 -9.37
N GLU A 14 35.55 -51.10 -8.83
CA GLU A 14 34.23 -50.51 -8.54
C GLU A 14 34.32 -49.37 -7.50
N ARG A 15 35.15 -49.54 -6.46
CA ARG A 15 35.39 -48.50 -5.45
C ARG A 15 36.11 -47.28 -6.00
N VAL A 16 37.11 -47.47 -6.87
CA VAL A 16 37.82 -46.38 -7.54
C VAL A 16 36.87 -45.61 -8.47
N SER A 17 36.07 -46.30 -9.28
CA SER A 17 35.09 -45.65 -10.17
C SER A 17 34.03 -44.83 -9.41
N ARG A 18 33.54 -45.34 -8.26
CA ARG A 18 32.65 -44.57 -7.36
C ARG A 18 33.34 -43.34 -6.76
N LEU A 19 34.63 -43.42 -6.41
CA LEU A 19 35.42 -42.29 -5.92
C LEU A 19 35.64 -41.23 -7.02
N GLU A 20 36.01 -41.63 -8.24
CA GLU A 20 36.16 -40.74 -9.40
C GLU A 20 34.85 -40.00 -9.71
N THR A 21 33.71 -40.71 -9.68
CA THR A 21 32.37 -40.11 -9.84
C THR A 21 32.06 -39.08 -8.74
N THR A 22 32.47 -39.36 -7.51
CA THR A 22 32.28 -38.46 -6.36
C THR A 22 33.19 -37.22 -6.45
N VAL A 23 34.43 -37.39 -6.89
CA VAL A 23 35.36 -36.28 -7.13
C VAL A 23 34.89 -35.41 -8.30
N GLY A 24 34.38 -36.01 -9.39
CA GLY A 24 33.80 -35.27 -10.51
C GLY A 24 32.57 -34.44 -10.11
N THR A 25 31.69 -34.96 -9.25
CA THR A 25 30.53 -34.21 -8.73
C THR A 25 30.93 -33.13 -7.73
N LEU A 26 31.98 -33.32 -6.94
CA LEU A 26 32.56 -32.30 -6.08
C LEU A 26 33.21 -31.17 -6.89
N SER A 27 34.10 -31.46 -7.85
CA SER A 27 34.69 -30.44 -8.74
C SER A 27 33.64 -29.66 -9.52
N SER A 28 32.60 -30.33 -10.02
CA SER A 28 31.45 -29.68 -10.68
C SER A 28 30.68 -28.74 -9.75
N SER A 29 30.68 -29.03 -8.45
CA SER A 29 30.00 -28.21 -7.44
C SER A 29 30.87 -27.05 -6.94
N VAL A 30 32.19 -27.25 -6.85
CA VAL A 30 33.17 -26.18 -6.62
C VAL A 30 33.13 -25.16 -7.75
N ALA A 31 33.17 -25.59 -9.02
CA ALA A 31 33.07 -24.68 -10.18
C ALA A 31 31.76 -23.87 -10.20
N ARG A 32 30.63 -24.48 -9.80
CA ARG A 32 29.36 -23.75 -9.60
C ARG A 32 29.43 -22.73 -8.47
N LEU A 33 30.04 -23.08 -7.33
CA LEU A 33 30.23 -22.18 -6.20
C LEU A 33 31.19 -21.02 -6.54
N GLU A 34 32.26 -21.27 -7.31
CA GLU A 34 33.17 -20.23 -7.79
C GLU A 34 32.47 -19.28 -8.78
N THR A 35 31.62 -19.81 -9.66
CA THR A 35 30.77 -19.02 -10.56
C THR A 35 29.78 -18.16 -9.77
N GLN A 36 29.12 -18.72 -8.74
CA GLN A 36 28.23 -17.98 -7.84
C GLN A 36 28.98 -16.93 -7.00
N ASN A 37 30.21 -17.21 -6.57
CA ASN A 37 31.05 -16.27 -5.82
C ASN A 37 31.55 -15.12 -6.72
N GLY A 38 31.87 -15.41 -7.99
CA GLY A 38 32.14 -14.40 -9.02
C GLY A 38 30.93 -13.51 -9.33
N ALA A 39 29.73 -14.10 -9.42
CA ALA A 39 28.49 -13.34 -9.57
C ALA A 39 28.20 -12.48 -8.33
N LEU A 40 28.36 -13.02 -7.11
CA LEU A 40 28.20 -12.28 -5.85
C LEU A 40 29.21 -11.14 -5.69
N ARG A 41 30.47 -11.31 -6.14
CA ARG A 41 31.46 -10.22 -6.15
C ARG A 41 31.09 -9.12 -7.14
N THR A 42 30.58 -9.49 -8.32
CA THR A 42 30.09 -8.54 -9.32
C THR A 42 28.86 -7.78 -8.82
N GLU A 43 27.95 -8.46 -8.11
CA GLU A 43 26.77 -7.85 -7.48
C GLU A 43 27.15 -6.97 -6.28
N LEU A 44 28.14 -7.38 -5.47
CA LEU A 44 28.65 -6.57 -4.37
C LEU A 44 29.31 -5.27 -4.87
N ALA A 45 30.14 -5.35 -5.92
CA ALA A 45 30.70 -4.17 -6.58
C ALA A 45 29.60 -3.25 -7.17
N ARG A 46 28.50 -3.84 -7.68
CA ARG A 46 27.33 -3.08 -8.14
C ARG A 46 26.54 -2.40 -7.02
N GLN A 47 26.50 -3.01 -5.83
CA GLN A 47 25.85 -2.42 -4.65
C GLN A 47 26.77 -1.38 -3.95
N GLU A 48 28.09 -1.50 -4.08
CA GLU A 48 29.06 -0.48 -3.67
C GLU A 48 28.88 0.84 -4.46
N ASP A 49 28.61 0.76 -5.77
CA ASP A 49 28.24 1.93 -6.59
C ASP A 49 26.91 2.58 -6.14
N TRP A 50 25.90 1.78 -5.80
CA TRP A 50 24.55 2.28 -5.47
C TRP A 50 24.45 2.91 -4.07
N ALA A 51 25.20 2.40 -3.09
CA ALA A 51 25.12 2.85 -1.70
C ALA A 51 25.91 4.14 -1.39
N CYS A 52 26.88 4.53 -2.24
CA CYS A 52 27.83 5.58 -1.92
C CYS A 52 27.43 7.00 -2.39
N ASP A 53 26.70 7.13 -3.49
CA ASP A 53 26.76 8.38 -4.28
C ASP A 53 26.10 9.61 -3.63
N GLY A 54 25.09 9.42 -2.75
CA GLY A 54 24.39 10.55 -2.10
C GLY A 54 25.10 11.14 -0.88
N LEU A 55 25.63 10.30 0.01
CA LEU A 55 26.16 10.73 1.32
C LEU A 55 27.69 10.82 1.36
N LEU A 56 28.39 10.06 0.51
CA LEU A 56 29.85 10.14 0.39
C LEU A 56 30.27 11.51 -0.17
N ARG A 57 29.51 12.07 -1.13
CA ARG A 57 29.71 13.43 -1.67
C ARG A 57 29.68 14.51 -0.58
N ARG A 58 28.77 14.40 0.39
CA ARG A 58 28.67 15.34 1.54
C ARG A 58 29.85 15.18 2.51
N THR A 59 30.25 13.94 2.77
CA THR A 59 31.27 13.60 3.76
C THR A 59 32.68 13.91 3.25
N LEU A 60 32.96 13.70 1.95
CA LEU A 60 34.21 14.09 1.29
C LEU A 60 34.35 15.61 1.20
N PHE A 61 33.24 16.35 1.00
CA PHE A 61 33.26 17.82 0.99
C PHE A 61 33.70 18.39 2.35
N GLU A 62 33.13 17.93 3.47
CA GLU A 62 33.52 18.36 4.82
C GLU A 62 34.91 17.84 5.23
N GLY A 63 35.25 16.59 4.87
CA GLY A 63 36.55 15.98 5.20
C GLY A 63 37.74 16.63 4.48
N SER A 64 37.57 17.00 3.20
CA SER A 64 38.65 17.62 2.41
C SER A 64 39.01 19.02 2.92
N VAL A 65 38.00 19.80 3.34
CA VAL A 65 38.20 21.13 3.95
C VAL A 65 38.98 21.01 5.27
N LEU A 66 38.67 20.02 6.10
CA LEU A 66 39.39 19.79 7.37
C LEU A 66 40.82 19.25 7.19
N PHE A 67 41.10 18.53 6.10
CA PHE A 67 42.44 18.04 5.77
C PHE A 67 43.35 19.18 5.26
N ALA A 68 42.85 20.01 4.34
CA ALA A 68 43.57 21.17 3.80
C ALA A 68 43.97 22.19 4.90
N LEU A 69 43.17 22.31 5.96
CA LEU A 69 43.43 23.22 7.08
C LEU A 69 44.55 22.75 8.04
N ARG A 70 45.17 21.58 7.84
CA ARG A 70 46.09 21.00 8.85
C ARG A 70 47.53 20.73 8.39
N GLU A 71 47.78 20.49 7.11
CA GLU A 71 49.14 20.31 6.56
C GLU A 71 49.71 21.65 6.03
N GLY A 72 49.75 22.67 6.91
CA GLY A 72 50.01 24.08 6.53
C GLY A 72 51.02 24.85 7.40
N LYS A 73 51.74 24.15 8.31
CA LYS A 73 52.82 24.64 9.21
C LYS A 73 52.44 25.67 10.28
N ALA A 74 52.97 25.44 11.48
CA ALA A 74 52.93 26.38 12.58
C ALA A 74 53.97 27.50 12.40
N ASP A 75 53.56 28.75 12.54
CA ASP A 75 53.88 29.54 13.75
C ASP A 75 53.11 30.87 13.76
N GLY A 76 52.70 31.32 14.96
CA GLY A 76 52.38 32.74 15.22
C GLY A 76 51.06 33.31 14.67
N ALA A 77 50.03 33.26 15.52
CA ALA A 77 48.92 34.22 15.62
C ALA A 77 47.80 34.28 14.54
N LYS A 78 46.61 34.60 15.07
CA LYS A 78 45.32 34.94 14.42
C LYS A 78 44.47 33.80 13.83
N ARG A 79 43.19 33.87 14.18
CA ARG A 79 42.07 33.28 13.43
C ARG A 79 41.93 34.03 12.09
N ASP A 80 41.18 33.45 11.17
CA ASP A 80 40.85 33.95 9.82
C ASP A 80 41.84 33.52 8.73
N ALA A 81 41.67 32.27 8.30
CA ALA A 81 42.18 31.75 7.03
C ALA A 81 41.04 31.01 6.30
N HIS A 82 40.30 31.72 5.45
CA HIS A 82 39.51 31.09 4.40
C HIS A 82 40.44 30.79 3.23
N VAL A 83 40.66 29.51 2.93
CA VAL A 83 41.17 29.12 1.60
C VAL A 83 40.06 29.42 0.59
N PRO A 84 40.31 30.22 -0.46
CA PRO A 84 39.28 30.54 -1.45
C PRO A 84 38.78 29.26 -2.13
N LEU A 85 37.45 29.09 -2.22
CA LEU A 85 36.82 27.96 -2.92
C LEU A 85 37.32 27.79 -4.37
N GLN A 86 37.77 28.90 -4.99
CA GLN A 86 38.36 28.93 -6.32
C GLN A 86 39.67 28.13 -6.43
N GLU A 87 40.52 28.10 -5.40
CA GLU A 87 41.78 27.34 -5.40
C GLU A 87 41.52 25.83 -5.25
N VAL A 88 40.55 25.46 -4.41
CA VAL A 88 40.10 24.05 -4.27
C VAL A 88 39.43 23.56 -5.55
N ALA A 89 38.60 24.41 -6.16
CA ALA A 89 37.98 24.14 -7.45
C ALA A 89 39.02 23.96 -8.57
N GLN A 90 40.06 24.81 -8.62
CA GLN A 90 41.13 24.69 -9.60
C GLN A 90 41.97 23.42 -9.38
N PHE A 91 42.38 23.13 -8.15
CA PHE A 91 43.10 21.89 -7.82
C PHE A 91 42.33 20.64 -8.24
N LEU A 92 41.03 20.57 -7.94
CA LEU A 92 40.19 19.42 -8.33
C LEU A 92 39.99 19.36 -9.86
N ARG A 93 39.84 20.49 -10.54
CA ARG A 93 39.73 20.56 -12.01
C ARG A 93 41.00 20.08 -12.71
N GLU A 94 42.17 20.35 -12.13
CA GLU A 94 43.48 19.96 -12.69
C GLU A 94 43.90 18.53 -12.31
N SER A 95 43.58 18.06 -11.11
CA SER A 95 44.07 16.77 -10.59
C SER A 95 43.04 15.64 -10.58
N GLN A 96 41.74 15.92 -10.54
CA GLN A 96 40.64 14.93 -10.46
C GLN A 96 39.40 15.41 -11.28
N PRO A 97 39.52 15.61 -12.61
CA PRO A 97 38.52 16.31 -13.42
C PRO A 97 37.13 15.66 -13.46
N GLU A 98 37.03 14.33 -13.34
CA GLU A 98 35.75 13.62 -13.30
C GLU A 98 35.00 13.84 -11.97
N LEU A 99 35.73 14.00 -10.86
CA LEU A 99 35.15 14.37 -9.57
C LEU A 99 34.70 15.84 -9.59
N TYR A 100 35.46 16.72 -10.27
CA TYR A 100 35.10 18.13 -10.43
C TYR A 100 33.78 18.31 -11.20
N SER A 101 33.59 17.56 -12.31
CA SER A 101 32.36 17.64 -13.12
C SER A 101 31.14 17.06 -12.38
N ALA A 102 31.32 16.00 -11.59
CA ALA A 102 30.26 15.37 -10.81
C ALA A 102 29.72 16.26 -9.67
N LEU A 103 30.53 17.16 -9.11
CA LEU A 103 30.21 17.91 -7.89
C LEU A 103 29.49 19.26 -8.09
N ARG A 104 29.34 19.74 -9.33
CA ARG A 104 28.70 21.05 -9.67
C ARG A 104 29.12 22.20 -8.74
N PHE A 105 30.39 22.59 -8.79
CA PHE A 105 30.85 23.82 -8.15
C PHE A 105 30.12 25.05 -8.72
N PHE A 106 29.73 25.99 -7.86
CA PHE A 106 29.14 27.26 -8.28
C PHE A 106 30.21 28.15 -8.93
N ASP A 107 29.94 28.69 -10.11
CA ASP A 107 30.89 29.55 -10.82
C ASP A 107 30.95 30.97 -10.23
N THR A 108 29.94 31.39 -9.47
CA THR A 108 29.88 32.71 -8.82
C THR A 108 29.51 32.66 -7.34
N LYS A 109 29.92 33.69 -6.59
CA LYS A 109 29.64 33.80 -5.15
C LYS A 109 28.15 34.08 -4.87
N GLU A 110 27.49 34.88 -5.71
CA GLU A 110 26.06 35.19 -5.62
C GLU A 110 25.13 33.99 -5.84
N GLU A 111 25.61 32.88 -6.39
CA GLU A 111 24.85 31.62 -6.50
C GLU A 111 24.96 30.78 -5.22
N ALA A 112 26.16 30.71 -4.63
CA ALA A 112 26.38 30.01 -3.37
C ALA A 112 25.60 30.66 -2.20
N ASP A 113 25.67 31.99 -2.07
CA ASP A 113 25.05 32.73 -0.96
C ASP A 113 23.50 32.62 -0.98
N ARG A 114 22.89 32.52 -2.17
CA ARG A 114 21.43 32.36 -2.36
C ARG A 114 20.92 31.00 -1.89
N SER A 115 21.62 29.93 -2.28
CA SER A 115 21.34 28.54 -1.89
C SER A 115 21.44 28.31 -0.37
N ILE A 116 22.21 29.13 0.34
CA ILE A 116 22.35 29.08 1.80
C ILE A 116 21.15 29.76 2.50
N GLN A 117 20.67 30.90 1.97
CA GLN A 117 19.52 31.61 2.55
C GLN A 117 18.21 30.80 2.43
N GLU A 118 18.01 30.07 1.34
CA GLU A 118 16.79 29.27 1.11
C GLU A 118 16.64 28.06 2.05
N ARG A 119 17.72 27.59 2.70
CA ARG A 119 17.72 26.35 3.50
C ARG A 119 17.66 26.55 5.01
N HIS A 120 17.68 27.77 5.50
CA HIS A 120 17.61 28.06 6.94
C HIS A 120 16.26 28.64 7.37
N GLN A 121 15.29 27.77 7.65
CA GLN A 121 14.22 28.09 8.59
C GLN A 121 14.64 27.66 10.01
N PRO A 122 14.58 28.55 11.03
CA PRO A 122 15.01 28.20 12.38
C PRO A 122 13.88 27.46 13.12
N GLY A 123 14.08 26.17 13.44
CA GLY A 123 13.11 25.42 14.23
C GLY A 123 13.44 23.99 14.63
N ASP A 124 14.05 23.18 13.74
CA ASP A 124 14.24 21.75 14.03
C ASP A 124 15.60 21.43 14.65
N ASN A 125 15.59 20.54 15.64
CA ASN A 125 16.73 20.22 16.49
C ASN A 125 16.66 18.74 16.94
N ARG A 126 16.69 17.84 15.95
CA ARG A 126 16.70 16.38 16.12
C ARG A 126 17.86 15.78 15.34
N GLU A 127 18.40 14.68 15.89
CA GLU A 127 19.51 13.83 15.41
C GLU A 127 20.93 14.14 15.94
N TYR A 128 21.29 13.51 17.07
CA TYR A 128 22.69 13.43 17.54
C TYR A 128 23.12 12.05 18.09
N ILE A 129 22.29 11.01 17.91
CA ILE A 129 22.58 9.64 18.39
C ILE A 129 23.27 8.72 17.34
N PRO A 130 23.07 8.86 16.00
CA PRO A 130 23.73 7.96 15.04
C PRO A 130 25.25 8.13 14.86
N ARG A 131 25.81 9.30 15.24
CA ARG A 131 27.13 9.73 14.76
C ARG A 131 28.30 8.93 15.34
N PHE A 132 28.29 8.62 16.64
CA PHE A 132 29.40 7.95 17.33
C PHE A 132 29.65 6.50 16.87
N ALA A 133 28.59 5.77 16.51
CA ALA A 133 28.71 4.41 15.97
C ALA A 133 29.26 4.40 14.53
N PHE A 134 28.93 5.43 13.75
CA PHE A 134 29.44 5.61 12.39
C PHE A 134 30.91 6.03 12.38
N ASP A 135 31.30 6.98 13.23
CA ASP A 135 32.70 7.41 13.38
C ASP A 135 33.62 6.24 13.78
N HIS A 136 33.15 5.34 14.66
CA HIS A 136 33.85 4.10 15.00
C HIS A 136 34.02 3.17 13.80
N PHE A 137 32.97 2.96 12.99
CA PHE A 137 33.02 2.10 11.80
C PHE A 137 34.00 2.63 10.75
N VAL A 138 34.00 3.94 10.48
CA VAL A 138 34.90 4.58 9.50
C VAL A 138 36.36 4.47 9.94
N VAL A 139 36.66 4.77 11.20
CA VAL A 139 38.04 4.68 11.74
C VAL A 139 38.55 3.23 11.71
N GLN A 140 37.70 2.25 12.01
CA GLN A 140 38.06 0.82 11.91
C GLN A 140 38.38 0.44 10.45
N ARG A 141 37.52 0.81 9.50
CA ARG A 141 37.69 0.49 8.07
C ARG A 141 38.91 1.16 7.44
N MET A 142 39.31 2.34 7.90
CA MET A 142 40.56 2.98 7.46
C MET A 142 41.81 2.25 7.98
N MET A 143 41.74 1.59 9.15
CA MET A 143 42.82 0.70 9.61
C MET A 143 42.86 -0.60 8.80
N ASP A 144 41.69 -1.20 8.53
CA ASP A 144 41.58 -2.45 7.77
C ASP A 144 42.01 -2.29 6.29
N ALA A 145 41.88 -1.09 5.72
CA ALA A 145 42.19 -0.79 4.31
C ALA A 145 43.68 -0.47 4.03
N GLY A 146 44.54 -0.38 5.05
CA GLY A 146 45.99 -0.25 4.85
C GLY A 146 46.45 1.04 4.14
N VAL A 147 45.79 2.18 4.40
CA VAL A 147 46.05 3.46 3.71
C VAL A 147 47.52 3.90 3.85
N PRO A 148 48.25 4.16 2.75
CA PRO A 148 49.66 4.56 2.81
C PRO A 148 49.89 5.81 3.67
N GLY A 149 50.79 5.69 4.65
CA GLY A 149 51.12 6.76 5.61
C GLY A 149 50.32 6.72 6.92
N TRP A 150 49.25 5.92 7.01
CA TRP A 150 48.47 5.77 8.24
C TRP A 150 49.10 4.70 9.15
N THR A 151 49.67 5.10 10.28
CA THR A 151 50.22 4.14 11.27
C THR A 151 49.20 3.81 12.35
N GLN A 152 49.28 2.62 12.93
CA GLN A 152 48.39 2.19 14.02
C GLN A 152 48.45 3.14 15.23
N ALA A 153 49.64 3.70 15.52
CA ALA A 153 49.82 4.73 16.54
C ALA A 153 49.08 6.06 16.23
N ALA A 154 48.89 6.40 14.96
CA ALA A 154 48.09 7.56 14.56
C ALA A 154 46.58 7.30 14.73
N GLY A 155 46.10 6.12 14.35
CA GLY A 155 44.71 5.69 14.59
C GLY A 155 44.35 5.72 16.09
N ASP A 156 45.20 5.11 16.92
CA ASP A 156 45.09 5.13 18.39
C ASP A 156 45.02 6.54 18.97
N LYS A 157 45.81 7.47 18.44
CA LYS A 157 45.87 8.87 18.92
C LYS A 157 44.59 9.64 18.55
N VAL A 158 44.05 9.41 17.36
CA VAL A 158 42.75 9.97 16.93
C VAL A 158 41.62 9.41 17.82
N TRP A 159 41.59 8.09 18.03
CA TRP A 159 40.58 7.43 18.86
C TRP A 159 40.56 7.95 20.31
N ARG A 160 41.74 8.02 20.98
CA ARG A 160 41.85 8.57 22.34
C ARG A 160 41.38 10.03 22.42
N THR A 161 41.59 10.82 21.37
CA THR A 161 41.18 12.23 21.31
C THR A 161 39.65 12.36 21.18
N LEU A 162 39.02 11.54 20.32
CA LEU A 162 37.56 11.49 20.17
C LEU A 162 36.85 11.05 21.47
N VAL A 163 37.35 10.00 22.12
CA VAL A 163 36.82 9.50 23.41
C VAL A 163 36.99 10.55 24.53
N ALA A 164 38.09 11.29 24.55
CA ALA A 164 38.30 12.38 25.50
C ALA A 164 37.31 13.54 25.27
N HIS A 165 37.08 13.92 24.01
CA HIS A 165 36.13 14.99 23.66
C HIS A 165 34.69 14.60 24.00
N TRP A 166 34.29 13.36 23.72
CA TRP A 166 32.97 12.83 24.06
C TRP A 166 32.72 12.80 25.58
N ARG A 167 33.71 12.34 26.37
CA ARG A 167 33.64 12.36 27.85
C ARG A 167 33.56 13.78 28.42
N HIS A 168 34.18 14.77 27.77
CA HIS A 168 34.12 16.17 28.22
C HIS A 168 32.74 16.81 27.99
N LEU A 169 31.93 16.27 27.07
CA LEU A 169 30.58 16.75 26.76
C LEU A 169 29.47 16.05 27.59
N HIS A 170 29.71 14.84 28.14
CA HIS A 170 28.65 13.98 28.69
C HIS A 170 28.98 13.34 30.07
N CYS A 171 29.26 14.15 31.09
CA CYS A 171 29.22 13.77 32.52
C CYS A 171 28.59 14.95 33.28
N SER A 172 27.41 14.85 33.92
CA SER A 172 27.06 13.97 35.04
C SER A 172 25.58 13.51 35.00
N PRO A 173 25.23 12.27 35.39
CA PRO A 173 23.85 11.76 35.33
C PRO A 173 22.83 12.39 36.31
N ARG A 174 23.22 13.37 37.15
CA ARG A 174 22.38 13.80 38.29
C ARG A 174 21.45 14.99 38.04
N ASP A 175 21.67 15.77 36.98
CA ASP A 175 20.92 17.02 36.74
C ASP A 175 19.77 16.91 35.71
N MET A 176 19.69 15.80 34.97
CA MET A 176 18.71 15.65 33.88
C MET A 176 17.27 15.41 34.37
N LEU A 177 17.10 14.85 35.57
CA LEU A 177 15.80 14.54 36.17
C LEU A 177 15.11 15.76 36.82
N THR A 178 15.81 16.89 36.98
CA THR A 178 15.29 18.10 37.65
C THR A 178 14.79 19.16 36.65
N ARG A 179 14.98 18.97 35.34
CA ARG A 179 14.64 19.97 34.31
C ARG A 179 13.41 19.65 33.44
N CYS A 180 12.82 18.45 33.54
CA CYS A 180 11.63 18.08 32.75
C CYS A 180 10.27 18.29 33.45
N THR A 181 10.22 18.93 34.63
CA THR A 181 8.96 19.16 35.39
C THR A 181 8.56 20.63 35.54
N ARG A 182 9.16 21.55 34.77
CA ARG A 182 8.73 22.96 34.70
C ARG A 182 8.86 23.57 33.30
N SER A 183 7.88 23.31 32.43
CA SER A 183 7.55 24.23 31.32
C SER A 183 6.11 24.06 30.81
N LEU A 184 5.14 24.31 31.69
CA LEU A 184 3.76 24.65 31.34
C LEU A 184 3.33 25.87 32.17
N ALA A 185 3.86 27.03 31.80
CA ALA A 185 3.43 28.33 32.34
C ALA A 185 3.83 29.44 31.35
N LEU A 186 2.88 29.91 30.55
CA LEU A 186 3.02 31.15 29.76
C LEU A 186 2.75 32.36 30.67
N PRO A 187 3.65 33.37 30.72
CA PRO A 187 3.35 34.65 31.36
C PRO A 187 2.74 35.65 30.36
N ALA A 188 1.78 36.45 30.81
CA ALA A 188 1.16 37.51 30.04
C ALA A 188 1.67 38.91 30.43
N ALA A 189 1.81 39.80 29.45
CA ALA A 189 1.96 41.26 29.58
C ALA A 189 1.66 41.88 28.19
N SER A 190 1.10 43.08 28.03
CA SER A 190 0.40 44.00 28.95
C SER A 190 -0.40 45.04 28.11
N SER A 191 -1.49 45.57 28.64
CA SER A 191 -2.45 46.48 27.95
C SER A 191 -1.92 47.90 27.68
N PRO A 192 -2.64 48.73 26.91
CA PRO A 192 -3.77 49.56 27.42
C PRO A 192 -4.97 49.63 26.42
N LEU A 193 -6.11 50.33 26.56
CA LEU A 193 -6.74 51.22 27.57
C LEU A 193 -8.28 51.33 27.30
N ARG A 194 -9.08 51.84 28.26
CA ARG A 194 -10.52 52.27 28.19
C ARG A 194 -11.59 51.14 28.09
N SER A 195 -12.76 51.19 28.76
CA SER A 195 -13.28 52.14 29.79
C SER A 195 -14.47 51.57 30.60
N PHE A 196 -14.47 51.85 31.92
CA PHE A 196 -15.58 51.98 32.90
C PHE A 196 -17.00 51.38 32.66
N SER A 197 -17.44 50.51 33.58
CA SER A 197 -18.55 50.74 34.55
C SER A 197 -18.76 49.46 35.40
N SER A 198 -18.29 49.37 36.66
CA SER A 198 -18.93 49.82 37.91
C SER A 198 -20.16 49.00 38.36
N LEU A 199 -20.02 48.22 39.44
CA LEU A 199 -20.92 48.27 40.62
C LEU A 199 -20.38 47.45 41.83
N ARG A 200 -20.19 48.17 42.95
CA ARG A 200 -20.25 47.84 44.40
C ARG A 200 -20.19 46.36 44.87
N SER A 201 -19.32 45.89 45.77
CA SER A 201 -18.71 46.38 47.05
C SER A 201 -19.52 46.09 48.34
N ALA A 202 -19.02 45.15 49.17
CA ALA A 202 -19.01 45.15 50.65
C ALA A 202 -18.46 43.80 51.18
N SER A 203 -17.85 43.61 52.36
CA SER A 203 -16.73 44.25 53.05
C SER A 203 -16.66 43.72 54.51
N ARG A 204 -15.91 42.62 54.76
CA ARG A 204 -15.28 42.23 56.07
C ARG A 204 -16.20 42.02 57.32
N PRO A 205 -15.70 41.51 58.48
CA PRO A 205 -14.46 40.77 58.78
C PRO A 205 -14.69 39.39 59.47
N SER A 206 -13.61 38.65 59.78
CA SER A 206 -13.62 37.46 60.67
C SER A 206 -13.77 37.83 62.15
N PRO A 207 -14.16 36.87 63.02
CA PRO A 207 -13.16 36.32 63.96
C PRO A 207 -13.24 34.77 64.16
N ARG A 208 -12.52 34.27 65.17
CA ARG A 208 -12.03 32.89 65.34
C ARG A 208 -12.83 32.03 66.36
N VAL A 209 -12.83 30.71 66.10
CA VAL A 209 -12.75 29.57 67.05
C VAL A 209 -13.91 29.27 68.02
N ALA A 210 -14.52 28.08 67.88
CA ALA A 210 -14.52 27.01 68.91
C ALA A 210 -15.05 25.66 68.35
N LEU A 211 -14.58 24.55 68.91
CA LEU A 211 -14.71 23.17 68.42
C LEU A 211 -16.13 22.56 68.41
N ALA A 212 -16.35 21.61 67.49
CA ALA A 212 -17.33 20.51 67.61
C ALA A 212 -16.73 19.22 66.97
N PRO A 213 -17.11 18.01 67.42
CA PRO A 213 -16.32 16.79 67.20
C PRO A 213 -16.42 16.19 65.78
N ALA A 214 -15.40 15.42 65.40
CA ALA A 214 -15.27 14.81 64.09
C ALA A 214 -16.39 13.80 63.78
N ARG A 215 -17.05 13.98 62.62
CA ARG A 215 -17.90 12.94 62.00
C ARG A 215 -17.04 11.77 61.49
N PRO A 216 -17.58 10.55 61.39
CA PRO A 216 -16.86 9.42 60.80
C PRO A 216 -16.45 9.69 59.35
N LEU A 217 -15.28 9.21 58.95
CA LEU A 217 -14.81 9.27 57.57
C LEU A 217 -15.73 8.45 56.63
N PRO A 218 -15.90 8.86 55.36
CA PRO A 218 -16.62 8.06 54.39
C PRO A 218 -15.89 6.75 54.11
N ARG A 219 -16.65 5.69 53.80
CA ARG A 219 -16.08 4.41 53.34
C ARG A 219 -15.26 4.62 52.05
N PRO A 220 -14.13 3.94 51.86
CA PRO A 220 -13.39 4.00 50.61
C PRO A 220 -14.24 3.43 49.45
N SER A 221 -14.03 3.98 48.25
CA SER A 221 -14.71 3.55 47.03
C SER A 221 -14.27 2.12 46.62
N PRO A 222 -15.04 1.40 45.78
CA PRO A 222 -14.75 0.00 45.45
C PRO A 222 -13.51 -0.21 44.54
N PHE A 223 -12.69 0.82 44.30
CA PHE A 223 -11.52 0.75 43.42
C PHE A 223 -10.29 0.04 44.02
N ALA A 224 -10.35 -0.36 45.30
CA ALA A 224 -9.25 -1.07 45.99
C ALA A 224 -9.37 -2.60 45.96
N ALA A 225 -10.46 -3.16 45.42
CA ALA A 225 -10.77 -4.61 45.49
C ALA A 225 -10.33 -5.41 44.24
N ALA A 226 -9.52 -4.84 43.36
CA ALA A 226 -9.05 -5.47 42.12
C ALA A 226 -7.53 -5.75 42.08
N MET A 227 -6.80 -5.54 43.19
CA MET A 227 -5.45 -6.10 43.38
C MET A 227 -5.57 -7.58 43.80
N GLY A 228 -6.21 -8.38 42.93
CA GLY A 228 -6.12 -9.83 43.02
C GLY A 228 -4.64 -10.23 42.95
N ALA A 229 -4.23 -11.15 43.82
CA ALA A 229 -2.82 -11.51 43.96
C ALA A 229 -2.21 -11.85 42.59
N ILE A 230 -1.24 -11.04 42.16
CA ILE A 230 -0.34 -11.40 41.07
C ILE A 230 0.43 -12.61 41.56
N ARG A 231 -0.10 -13.80 41.28
CA ARG A 231 0.69 -15.02 41.32
C ARG A 231 1.87 -14.76 40.40
N PRO A 232 3.13 -14.90 40.85
CA PRO A 232 4.21 -15.00 39.88
C PRO A 232 3.83 -16.13 38.93
N SER A 233 3.80 -15.85 37.63
CA SER A 233 3.72 -16.92 36.65
C SER A 233 4.84 -17.89 36.97
N SER A 234 4.51 -19.15 37.27
CA SER A 234 5.50 -20.19 37.48
C SER A 234 6.30 -20.29 36.19
N GLY A 235 7.51 -19.71 36.22
CA GLY A 235 8.32 -19.43 35.03
C GLY A 235 8.88 -20.69 34.41
N MET A 236 8.03 -21.47 33.76
CA MET A 236 8.46 -22.28 32.64
C MET A 236 8.80 -21.31 31.51
N GLY A 237 10.07 -21.27 31.11
CA GLY A 237 10.51 -20.44 30.00
C GLY A 237 9.77 -20.79 28.72
N GLU A 238 9.63 -19.83 27.81
CA GLU A 238 8.99 -20.04 26.53
C GLU A 238 9.75 -21.10 25.72
N SER A 239 9.03 -22.04 25.12
CA SER A 239 9.63 -23.09 24.29
C SER A 239 10.17 -22.48 23.00
N THR A 240 11.44 -22.77 22.67
CA THR A 240 12.05 -22.38 21.40
C THR A 240 11.71 -23.34 20.25
N VAL A 241 10.95 -24.42 20.51
CA VAL A 241 10.46 -25.34 19.48
C VAL A 241 9.43 -24.60 18.62
N ARG A 242 9.72 -24.41 17.33
CA ARG A 242 8.81 -23.74 16.41
C ARG A 242 7.56 -24.62 16.17
N PRO A 243 6.34 -24.09 16.38
CA PRO A 243 5.11 -24.77 16.00
C PRO A 243 4.97 -24.89 14.47
N PRO A 244 4.10 -25.78 13.97
CA PRO A 244 3.70 -25.77 12.57
C PRO A 244 3.00 -24.45 12.21
N ALA A 245 2.97 -24.12 10.92
CA ALA A 245 2.32 -22.91 10.42
C ALA A 245 0.78 -22.96 10.57
N ASP A 246 0.15 -21.81 10.79
CA ASP A 246 -1.31 -21.72 10.90
C ASP A 246 -2.00 -22.26 9.64
N LYS A 247 -3.03 -23.09 9.85
CA LYS A 247 -3.71 -23.84 8.77
C LYS A 247 -4.21 -22.95 7.63
N VAL A 248 -4.69 -21.74 7.90
CA VAL A 248 -5.16 -20.81 6.85
C VAL A 248 -4.05 -20.47 5.87
N MET A 249 -2.80 -20.29 6.34
CA MET A 249 -1.67 -19.97 5.47
C MET A 249 -1.26 -21.16 4.61
N GLN A 250 -1.32 -22.35 5.20
CA GLN A 250 -1.11 -23.62 4.52
C GLN A 250 -2.14 -23.86 3.41
N ASP A 251 -3.44 -23.71 3.73
CA ASP A 251 -4.54 -23.93 2.79
C ASP A 251 -4.49 -22.98 1.58
N ILE A 252 -4.09 -21.72 1.79
CA ILE A 252 -3.87 -20.75 0.70
C ILE A 252 -2.66 -21.15 -0.15
N ALA A 253 -1.53 -21.52 0.47
CA ALA A 253 -0.35 -21.96 -0.27
C ALA A 253 -0.61 -23.25 -1.08
N ASP A 254 -1.33 -24.22 -0.49
CA ASP A 254 -1.71 -25.45 -1.16
C ASP A 254 -2.69 -25.21 -2.31
N TYR A 255 -3.62 -24.27 -2.17
CA TYR A 255 -4.48 -23.84 -3.27
C TYR A 255 -3.67 -23.19 -4.41
N VAL A 256 -2.77 -22.26 -4.09
CA VAL A 256 -1.93 -21.60 -5.10
C VAL A 256 -1.09 -22.62 -5.85
N HIS A 257 -0.39 -23.51 -5.16
CA HIS A 257 0.54 -24.45 -5.79
C HIS A 257 -0.14 -25.65 -6.46
N ASN A 258 -1.20 -26.20 -5.88
CA ASN A 258 -1.74 -27.49 -6.30
C ASN A 258 -3.10 -27.41 -7.02
N TYR A 259 -3.84 -26.29 -6.94
CA TYR A 259 -5.14 -26.19 -7.62
C TYR A 259 -4.98 -25.87 -9.11
N GLU A 260 -5.56 -26.74 -9.94
CA GLU A 260 -5.68 -26.57 -11.39
C GLU A 260 -7.06 -25.98 -11.73
N VAL A 261 -7.09 -24.81 -12.36
CA VAL A 261 -8.34 -24.15 -12.77
C VAL A 261 -8.88 -24.81 -14.03
N LYS A 262 -10.11 -25.35 -13.98
CA LYS A 262 -10.76 -26.10 -15.07
C LYS A 262 -12.06 -25.47 -15.58
N SER A 263 -12.34 -24.23 -15.18
CA SER A 263 -13.60 -23.54 -15.47
C SER A 263 -13.44 -22.56 -16.63
N ASP A 264 -14.03 -22.89 -17.78
CA ASP A 264 -14.09 -21.99 -18.95
C ASP A 264 -14.84 -20.69 -18.62
N VAL A 265 -15.83 -20.76 -17.72
CA VAL A 265 -16.54 -19.59 -17.19
C VAL A 265 -15.61 -18.69 -16.39
N ALA A 266 -14.70 -19.28 -15.59
CA ALA A 266 -13.69 -18.51 -14.86
C ALA A 266 -12.67 -17.85 -15.81
N TYR A 267 -12.14 -18.57 -16.81
CA TYR A 267 -11.19 -18.00 -17.78
C TYR A 267 -11.80 -16.91 -18.67
N SER A 268 -13.01 -17.13 -19.18
CA SER A 268 -13.73 -16.12 -19.98
C SER A 268 -14.11 -14.89 -19.14
N THR A 269 -14.53 -15.08 -17.89
CA THR A 269 -14.82 -13.95 -16.98
C THR A 269 -13.55 -13.23 -16.53
N ALA A 270 -12.43 -13.94 -16.35
CA ALA A 270 -11.13 -13.34 -16.06
C ALA A 270 -10.64 -12.45 -17.21
N ARG A 271 -10.86 -12.84 -18.47
CA ARG A 271 -10.58 -11.99 -19.64
C ARG A 271 -11.41 -10.71 -19.63
N LEU A 272 -12.72 -10.81 -19.33
CA LEU A 272 -13.58 -9.62 -19.19
C LEU A 272 -13.11 -8.71 -18.04
N CYS A 273 -12.68 -9.30 -16.92
CA CYS A 273 -12.11 -8.56 -15.80
C CYS A 273 -10.79 -7.86 -16.17
N LEU A 274 -9.92 -8.51 -16.94
CA LEU A 274 -8.64 -7.95 -17.40
C LEU A 274 -8.87 -6.68 -18.23
N ILE A 275 -9.73 -6.75 -19.25
CA ILE A 275 -10.01 -5.61 -20.13
C ILE A 275 -10.77 -4.49 -19.37
N ASP A 276 -11.74 -4.84 -18.52
CA ASP A 276 -12.47 -3.84 -17.72
C ASP A 276 -11.52 -3.09 -16.76
N THR A 277 -10.58 -3.79 -16.14
CA THR A 277 -9.60 -3.19 -15.21
C THR A 277 -8.61 -2.29 -15.95
N ILE A 278 -8.05 -2.73 -17.08
CA ILE A 278 -7.14 -1.90 -17.89
C ILE A 278 -7.87 -0.66 -18.43
N GLY A 279 -9.09 -0.82 -18.94
CA GLY A 279 -9.92 0.32 -19.37
C GLY A 279 -10.23 1.28 -18.23
N CYS A 280 -10.48 0.81 -17.01
CA CYS A 280 -10.66 1.69 -15.85
C CYS A 280 -9.37 2.42 -15.45
N GLY A 281 -8.20 1.78 -15.56
CA GLY A 281 -6.91 2.42 -15.30
C GLY A 281 -6.61 3.56 -16.29
N LEU A 282 -6.81 3.31 -17.59
CA LEU A 282 -6.63 4.30 -18.65
C LEU A 282 -7.59 5.49 -18.50
N GLU A 283 -8.88 5.22 -18.24
CA GLU A 283 -9.86 6.27 -17.97
C GLU A 283 -9.49 7.09 -16.72
N GLY A 284 -8.96 6.46 -15.66
CA GLY A 284 -8.42 7.14 -14.49
C GLY A 284 -7.29 8.12 -14.84
N LEU A 285 -6.34 7.68 -15.68
CA LEU A 285 -5.28 8.54 -16.24
C LEU A 285 -5.82 9.67 -17.13
N ARG A 286 -7.00 9.53 -17.74
CA ARG A 286 -7.66 10.58 -18.52
C ARG A 286 -8.35 11.63 -17.65
N VAL A 287 -9.10 11.20 -16.62
CA VAL A 287 -10.02 12.09 -15.89
C VAL A 287 -9.49 12.65 -14.57
N SER A 288 -8.37 12.15 -14.04
CA SER A 288 -7.90 12.54 -12.70
C SER A 288 -6.44 13.00 -12.68
N ASP A 289 -6.22 14.28 -12.35
CA ASP A 289 -4.89 14.84 -12.06
C ASP A 289 -4.25 14.19 -10.84
N GLU A 290 -5.03 13.90 -9.78
CA GLU A 290 -4.53 13.17 -8.61
C GLU A 290 -4.04 11.76 -8.98
N CYS A 291 -4.69 11.10 -9.93
CA CYS A 291 -4.23 9.80 -10.44
C CYS A 291 -2.91 9.96 -11.19
N ARG A 292 -2.83 10.89 -12.15
CA ARG A 292 -1.61 11.16 -12.93
C ARG A 292 -0.41 11.49 -12.03
N ALA A 293 -0.61 12.35 -11.02
CA ALA A 293 0.44 12.78 -10.09
C ALA A 293 1.03 11.65 -9.22
N LEU A 294 0.33 10.51 -9.08
CA LEU A 294 0.82 9.34 -8.34
C LEU A 294 1.51 8.29 -9.23
N MET A 295 1.56 8.53 -10.54
CA MET A 295 2.03 7.56 -11.54
C MET A 295 3.43 7.89 -12.09
N GLU A 296 4.07 8.96 -11.62
CA GLU A 296 5.47 9.26 -11.93
C GLU A 296 6.45 8.38 -11.11
N PRO A 297 7.66 8.09 -11.62
CA PRO A 297 8.68 7.41 -10.82
C PRO A 297 9.06 8.25 -9.60
N ILE A 298 9.28 7.60 -8.45
CA ILE A 298 9.65 8.26 -7.17
C ILE A 298 10.82 9.24 -7.32
N VAL A 299 11.76 8.94 -8.21
CA VAL A 299 12.80 9.85 -8.68
C VAL A 299 12.51 10.22 -10.14
N PRO A 300 12.02 11.44 -10.45
CA PRO A 300 11.63 11.83 -11.80
C PRO A 300 12.72 11.60 -12.84
N GLY A 301 12.32 11.13 -14.02
CA GLY A 301 13.24 10.76 -15.12
C GLY A 301 13.93 9.39 -14.96
N THR A 302 13.63 8.64 -13.89
CA THR A 302 14.14 7.26 -13.74
C THR A 302 13.45 6.32 -14.72
N THR A 303 14.25 5.59 -15.49
CA THR A 303 13.83 4.45 -16.31
C THR A 303 14.51 3.20 -15.77
N VAL A 304 13.73 2.15 -15.48
CA VAL A 304 14.28 0.84 -15.08
C VAL A 304 14.43 -0.02 -16.34
N PRO A 305 15.66 -0.36 -16.78
CA PRO A 305 15.85 -1.23 -17.95
C PRO A 305 15.19 -2.60 -17.72
N ASN A 306 14.40 -3.05 -18.70
CA ASN A 306 13.58 -4.26 -18.61
C ASN A 306 12.54 -4.26 -17.48
N GLY A 307 12.25 -3.10 -16.87
CA GLY A 307 11.19 -2.93 -15.89
C GLY A 307 9.79 -3.17 -16.46
N THR A 308 8.81 -3.24 -15.57
CA THR A 308 7.39 -3.26 -15.90
C THR A 308 6.99 -1.99 -16.64
N LYS A 309 6.25 -2.11 -17.75
CA LYS A 309 5.64 -0.94 -18.41
C LYS A 309 4.30 -0.58 -17.79
N VAL A 310 4.05 0.71 -17.56
CA VAL A 310 2.82 1.21 -16.94
C VAL A 310 1.80 1.62 -18.02
N PRO A 311 0.65 0.91 -18.15
CA PRO A 311 -0.34 1.18 -19.20
C PRO A 311 -0.81 2.64 -19.25
N GLY A 312 -0.89 3.19 -20.46
CA GLY A 312 -1.32 4.57 -20.72
C GLY A 312 -0.27 5.64 -20.44
N THR A 313 0.97 5.25 -20.14
CA THR A 313 2.09 6.15 -19.86
C THR A 313 3.35 5.72 -20.62
N PRO A 314 4.36 6.60 -20.76
CA PRO A 314 5.68 6.22 -21.29
C PRO A 314 6.57 5.53 -20.25
N PHE A 315 6.10 5.30 -19.02
CA PHE A 315 6.96 4.88 -17.91
C PHE A 315 7.29 3.38 -17.92
N GLN A 316 8.55 3.09 -17.57
CA GLN A 316 9.05 1.74 -17.33
C GLN A 316 9.76 1.69 -15.96
N MET A 317 9.17 0.96 -15.01
CA MET A 317 9.49 1.02 -13.58
C MET A 317 9.79 -0.37 -12.99
N ASP A 318 10.20 -0.43 -11.73
CA ASP A 318 10.15 -1.67 -10.96
C ASP A 318 8.68 -2.07 -10.67
N PRO A 319 8.38 -3.34 -10.32
CA PRO A 319 7.01 -3.81 -10.11
C PRO A 319 6.32 -3.25 -8.85
N GLY A 320 6.87 -2.22 -8.21
CA GLY A 320 6.35 -1.55 -7.02
C GLY A 320 5.16 -0.60 -7.22
N HIS A 321 4.68 -0.34 -8.45
CA HIS A 321 3.54 0.57 -8.69
C HIS A 321 2.25 -0.07 -9.27
N PRO A 322 1.66 -1.09 -8.62
CA PRO A 322 0.45 -1.79 -9.08
C PRO A 322 -0.90 -1.14 -8.68
N SER A 323 -2.00 -1.56 -9.31
CA SER A 323 -3.39 -1.25 -8.96
C SER A 323 -4.24 -2.52 -8.78
N ASP A 324 -4.76 -2.78 -7.56
CA ASP A 324 -5.42 -4.04 -7.17
C ASP A 324 -4.61 -5.30 -7.55
N ASN A 325 -5.13 -6.51 -7.32
CA ASN A 325 -4.35 -7.74 -7.54
C ASN A 325 -3.79 -7.86 -8.97
N LEU A 326 -4.53 -7.37 -9.98
CA LEU A 326 -4.05 -7.36 -11.36
C LEU A 326 -2.75 -6.58 -11.50
N GLY A 327 -2.59 -5.45 -10.81
CA GLY A 327 -1.36 -4.68 -10.87
C GLY A 327 -0.16 -5.49 -10.41
N ALA A 328 -0.26 -6.19 -9.28
CA ALA A 328 0.86 -7.00 -8.77
C ALA A 328 1.17 -8.18 -9.70
N ILE A 329 0.12 -8.85 -10.19
CA ILE A 329 0.22 -9.99 -11.12
C ILE A 329 0.87 -9.55 -12.44
N LEU A 330 0.31 -8.53 -13.09
CA LEU A 330 0.73 -8.07 -14.40
C LEU A 330 2.13 -7.42 -14.33
N ALA A 331 2.44 -6.67 -13.27
CA ALA A 331 3.75 -6.07 -13.11
C ALA A 331 4.85 -7.12 -12.98
N VAL A 332 4.65 -8.12 -12.11
CA VAL A 332 5.59 -9.22 -11.93
C VAL A 332 5.68 -10.10 -13.18
N ALA A 333 4.56 -10.43 -13.81
CA ALA A 333 4.56 -11.25 -15.02
C ALA A 333 5.22 -10.55 -16.22
N ASP A 334 5.02 -9.23 -16.39
CA ASP A 334 5.70 -8.42 -17.40
C ASP A 334 7.21 -8.33 -17.12
N TYR A 335 7.60 -8.05 -15.87
CA TYR A 335 9.00 -8.03 -15.45
C TYR A 335 9.70 -9.36 -15.76
N LEU A 336 9.13 -10.49 -15.32
CA LEU A 336 9.68 -11.83 -15.56
C LEU A 336 9.81 -12.13 -17.07
N SER A 337 8.79 -11.75 -17.85
CA SER A 337 8.79 -11.86 -19.32
C SER A 337 9.86 -11.03 -20.02
N ARG A 338 10.23 -9.88 -19.45
CA ARG A 338 11.31 -9.03 -19.95
C ARG A 338 12.69 -9.47 -19.46
N THR A 339 12.77 -10.17 -18.33
CA THR A 339 14.03 -10.75 -17.81
C THR A 339 14.32 -12.18 -18.29
N GLY A 340 13.44 -12.76 -19.12
CA GLY A 340 13.72 -14.01 -19.86
C GLY A 340 12.85 -15.22 -19.53
N GLU A 341 11.82 -15.08 -18.69
CA GLU A 341 10.86 -16.15 -18.39
C GLU A 341 9.59 -15.99 -19.27
N PRO A 342 9.35 -16.84 -20.28
CA PRO A 342 8.31 -16.60 -21.30
C PRO A 342 6.89 -16.91 -20.79
N LEU A 343 6.39 -16.09 -19.88
CA LEU A 343 5.02 -16.18 -19.35
C LEU A 343 3.98 -15.79 -20.41
N LYS A 344 2.85 -16.46 -20.34
CA LYS A 344 1.69 -16.24 -21.21
C LYS A 344 0.59 -15.50 -20.47
N MET A 345 -0.30 -14.83 -21.21
CA MET A 345 -1.48 -14.23 -20.61
C MET A 345 -2.40 -15.26 -19.95
N ARG A 346 -2.36 -16.54 -20.34
CA ARG A 346 -3.01 -17.63 -19.58
C ARG A 346 -2.52 -17.73 -18.13
N ASP A 347 -1.24 -17.46 -17.86
CA ASP A 347 -0.68 -17.46 -16.50
C ASP A 347 -1.20 -16.26 -15.70
N VAL A 348 -1.28 -15.09 -16.33
CA VAL A 348 -1.92 -13.88 -15.76
C VAL A 348 -3.38 -14.13 -15.42
N LEU A 349 -4.17 -14.70 -16.34
CA LEU A 349 -5.58 -15.04 -16.09
C LEU A 349 -5.73 -16.08 -14.97
N THR A 350 -4.84 -17.08 -14.91
CA THR A 350 -4.84 -18.09 -13.84
C THR A 350 -4.53 -17.48 -12.47
N ALA A 351 -3.53 -16.59 -12.41
CA ALA A 351 -3.19 -15.84 -11.19
C ALA A 351 -4.33 -14.89 -10.78
N MET A 352 -5.02 -14.25 -11.73
CA MET A 352 -6.20 -13.44 -11.44
C MET A 352 -7.32 -14.27 -10.81
N ILE A 353 -7.63 -15.44 -11.36
CA ILE A 353 -8.65 -16.36 -10.81
C ILE A 353 -8.28 -16.77 -9.38
N LYS A 354 -7.02 -17.16 -9.15
CA LYS A 354 -6.53 -17.55 -7.82
C LYS A 354 -6.57 -16.41 -6.81
N ALA A 355 -6.17 -15.20 -7.21
CA ALA A 355 -6.23 -14.03 -6.34
C ALA A 355 -7.69 -13.65 -5.97
N HIS A 356 -8.60 -13.69 -6.94
CA HIS A 356 -10.03 -13.47 -6.69
C HIS A 356 -10.59 -14.51 -5.71
N GLU A 357 -10.24 -15.79 -5.88
CA GLU A 357 -10.72 -16.84 -4.98
C GLU A 357 -10.22 -16.66 -3.54
N ILE A 358 -8.93 -16.33 -3.36
CA ILE A 358 -8.34 -16.09 -2.03
C ILE A 358 -9.01 -14.90 -1.35
N GLN A 359 -9.03 -13.74 -2.00
CA GLN A 359 -9.63 -12.51 -1.45
C GLN A 359 -11.13 -12.68 -1.20
N GLY A 360 -11.85 -13.25 -2.17
CA GLY A 360 -13.30 -13.40 -2.10
C GLY A 360 -13.73 -14.41 -1.05
N CYS A 361 -13.15 -15.62 -1.02
CA CYS A 361 -13.50 -16.63 -0.01
C CYS A 361 -13.15 -16.18 1.41
N MET A 362 -12.05 -15.44 1.59
CA MET A 362 -11.79 -14.74 2.86
C MET A 362 -12.89 -13.73 3.20
N ALA A 363 -13.32 -12.90 2.25
CA ALA A 363 -14.32 -11.86 2.48
C ALA A 363 -15.74 -12.38 2.76
N LEU A 364 -16.06 -13.65 2.46
CA LEU A 364 -17.41 -14.22 2.63
C LEU A 364 -17.91 -14.16 4.08
N GLU A 365 -17.08 -14.57 5.04
CA GLU A 365 -17.42 -14.61 6.47
C GLU A 365 -16.55 -13.67 7.34
N ASN A 366 -15.41 -13.20 6.82
CA ASN A 366 -14.42 -12.47 7.62
C ASN A 366 -14.51 -10.95 7.38
N SER A 367 -15.29 -10.29 8.24
CA SER A 367 -15.54 -8.85 8.13
C SER A 367 -14.45 -7.99 8.79
N PHE A 368 -13.42 -7.65 8.02
CA PHE A 368 -12.36 -6.71 8.44
C PHE A 368 -12.90 -5.31 8.78
N ASN A 369 -13.99 -4.86 8.12
CA ASN A 369 -14.61 -3.58 8.44
C ASN A 369 -15.26 -3.55 9.85
N ARG A 370 -15.78 -4.67 10.36
CA ARG A 370 -16.31 -4.79 11.74
C ARG A 370 -15.23 -4.78 12.84
N VAL A 371 -13.95 -4.78 12.44
CA VAL A 371 -12.80 -4.57 13.34
C VAL A 371 -12.01 -3.29 13.01
N GLY A 372 -12.51 -2.44 12.09
CA GLY A 372 -11.91 -1.14 11.75
C GLY A 372 -10.81 -1.17 10.69
N LEU A 373 -10.44 -2.35 10.19
CA LEU A 373 -9.40 -2.55 9.19
C LEU A 373 -9.93 -2.49 7.77
N ASP A 374 -9.07 -2.08 6.83
CA ASP A 374 -9.44 -2.02 5.41
C ASP A 374 -9.31 -3.35 4.70
N HIS A 375 -10.19 -3.57 3.71
CA HIS A 375 -10.23 -4.82 2.95
C HIS A 375 -8.97 -5.04 2.10
N VAL A 376 -8.14 -4.02 1.93
CA VAL A 376 -6.88 -4.12 1.17
C VAL A 376 -5.85 -5.02 1.86
N ILE A 377 -6.06 -5.46 3.10
CA ILE A 377 -5.35 -6.63 3.66
C ILE A 377 -5.57 -7.89 2.81
N LEU A 378 -6.76 -8.10 2.27
CA LEU A 378 -7.08 -9.25 1.42
C LEU A 378 -6.49 -9.11 0.01
N VAL A 379 -6.37 -7.87 -0.47
CA VAL A 379 -5.61 -7.54 -1.68
C VAL A 379 -4.12 -7.86 -1.48
N LYS A 380 -3.52 -7.40 -0.36
CA LYS A 380 -2.14 -7.73 0.03
C LYS A 380 -1.92 -9.25 0.10
N LEU A 381 -2.84 -9.97 0.74
CA LEU A 381 -2.82 -11.43 0.91
C LEU A 381 -2.90 -12.18 -0.42
N ALA A 382 -3.93 -11.90 -1.21
CA ALA A 382 -4.17 -12.59 -2.48
C ALA A 382 -3.04 -12.31 -3.48
N SER A 383 -2.62 -11.04 -3.60
CA SER A 383 -1.48 -10.64 -4.42
C SER A 383 -0.20 -11.36 -3.99
N ALA A 384 0.15 -11.35 -2.70
CA ALA A 384 1.42 -11.90 -2.24
C ALA A 384 1.49 -13.42 -2.45
N ALA A 385 0.37 -14.12 -2.26
CA ALA A 385 0.27 -15.56 -2.45
C ALA A 385 0.39 -15.97 -3.93
N VAL A 386 -0.21 -15.25 -4.88
CA VAL A 386 -0.05 -15.59 -6.31
C VAL A 386 1.28 -15.08 -6.88
N VAL A 387 1.79 -13.94 -6.40
CA VAL A 387 3.09 -13.39 -6.80
C VAL A 387 4.24 -14.25 -6.31
N SER A 388 4.15 -14.88 -5.13
CA SER A 388 5.19 -15.83 -4.68
C SER A 388 5.31 -17.02 -5.65
N GLN A 389 4.20 -17.57 -6.14
CA GLN A 389 4.21 -18.59 -7.19
C GLN A 389 4.80 -18.08 -8.51
N LEU A 390 4.38 -16.91 -9.00
CA LEU A 390 4.94 -16.32 -10.23
C LEU A 390 6.46 -16.09 -10.10
N LEU A 391 6.93 -15.65 -8.94
CA LEU A 391 8.36 -15.48 -8.64
C LEU A 391 9.12 -16.80 -8.40
N GLY A 392 8.48 -17.97 -8.55
CA GLY A 392 9.12 -19.28 -8.41
C GLY A 392 9.44 -19.69 -6.96
N LEU A 393 8.79 -19.10 -5.96
CA LEU A 393 8.95 -19.52 -4.55
C LEU A 393 8.25 -20.87 -4.33
N SER A 394 8.82 -21.70 -3.44
CA SER A 394 8.19 -22.96 -3.05
C SER A 394 6.85 -22.76 -2.33
N ARG A 395 6.09 -23.85 -2.15
CA ARG A 395 4.88 -23.89 -1.31
C ARG A 395 5.16 -23.37 0.10
N ASP A 396 6.24 -23.81 0.75
CA ASP A 396 6.55 -23.39 2.11
C ASP A 396 7.06 -21.93 2.17
N GLN A 397 7.81 -21.48 1.17
CA GLN A 397 8.12 -20.05 1.03
C GLN A 397 6.85 -19.21 0.79
N THR A 398 5.82 -19.77 0.15
CA THR A 398 4.51 -19.10 0.01
C THR A 398 3.78 -19.00 1.36
N VAL A 399 3.86 -20.01 2.21
CA VAL A 399 3.40 -19.93 3.62
C VAL A 399 4.17 -18.84 4.38
N ASP A 400 5.49 -18.76 4.21
CA ASP A 400 6.32 -17.72 4.82
C ASP A 400 5.90 -16.31 4.33
N VAL A 401 5.65 -16.11 3.04
CA VAL A 401 5.13 -14.85 2.47
C VAL A 401 3.78 -14.48 3.09
N ILE A 402 2.85 -15.42 3.17
CA ILE A 402 1.52 -15.20 3.78
C ILE A 402 1.68 -14.82 5.26
N SER A 403 2.63 -15.42 5.98
CA SER A 403 2.87 -15.04 7.37
C SER A 403 3.39 -13.60 7.51
N GLN A 404 4.24 -13.16 6.58
CA GLN A 404 4.71 -11.78 6.50
C GLN A 404 3.58 -10.80 6.16
N VAL A 405 2.56 -11.21 5.38
CA VAL A 405 1.36 -10.39 5.13
C VAL A 405 0.57 -10.12 6.41
N PHE A 406 0.38 -11.14 7.26
CA PHE A 406 -0.45 -11.01 8.46
C PHE A 406 0.24 -10.28 9.62
N VAL A 407 1.57 -10.37 9.75
CA VAL A 407 2.32 -9.59 10.76
C VAL A 407 2.46 -8.11 10.36
N ASP A 408 2.29 -7.79 9.07
CA ASP A 408 2.49 -6.45 8.54
C ASP A 408 1.46 -5.43 9.09
N GLY A 409 1.82 -4.14 8.99
CA GLY A 409 0.90 -3.06 9.33
C GLY A 409 -0.35 -3.10 8.43
N GLN A 410 -1.53 -3.16 9.06
CA GLN A 410 -2.81 -3.16 8.35
C GLN A 410 -3.45 -1.78 8.39
N SER A 411 -3.91 -1.30 7.24
CA SER A 411 -4.48 0.04 7.12
C SER A 411 -5.87 0.14 7.78
N LEU A 412 -6.12 1.29 8.41
CA LEU A 412 -7.45 1.67 8.91
C LEU A 412 -8.36 2.08 7.74
N ARG A 413 -9.68 2.01 7.92
CA ARG A 413 -10.67 2.46 6.92
C ARG A 413 -11.02 3.95 6.95
N THR A 414 -10.37 4.78 7.77
CA THR A 414 -10.79 6.16 8.04
C THR A 414 -11.07 6.98 6.78
N PHE A 415 -10.23 6.82 5.74
CA PHE A 415 -10.34 7.52 4.45
C PHE A 415 -11.55 7.11 3.57
N ARG A 416 -12.37 6.14 4.02
CA ARG A 416 -13.59 5.68 3.34
C ARG A 416 -14.88 6.06 4.07
N HIS A 417 -14.79 6.75 5.20
CA HIS A 417 -15.94 7.08 6.05
C HIS A 417 -15.96 8.57 6.41
N ALA A 418 -17.15 9.18 6.37
CA ALA A 418 -17.35 10.57 6.77
C ALA A 418 -16.92 10.79 8.24
N PRO A 419 -16.40 11.98 8.61
CA PRO A 419 -16.15 13.15 7.76
C PRO A 419 -14.79 13.11 7.03
N ASN A 420 -14.12 11.96 6.95
CA ASN A 420 -12.75 11.82 6.43
C ASN A 420 -12.68 11.13 5.06
N THR A 421 -13.79 11.05 4.30
CA THR A 421 -13.81 10.45 2.96
C THR A 421 -12.80 11.17 2.06
N GLY A 422 -11.87 10.43 1.43
CA GLY A 422 -10.80 11.06 0.64
C GLY A 422 -10.07 10.11 -0.31
N SER A 423 -9.20 10.68 -1.16
CA SER A 423 -8.63 9.98 -2.33
C SER A 423 -7.73 8.78 -2.03
N ARG A 424 -7.26 8.59 -0.78
CA ARG A 424 -6.63 7.32 -0.36
C ARG A 424 -7.55 6.10 -0.56
N LYS A 425 -8.86 6.29 -0.64
CA LYS A 425 -9.80 5.21 -1.01
C LYS A 425 -9.49 4.59 -2.38
N SER A 426 -8.88 5.37 -3.28
CA SER A 426 -8.63 5.02 -4.69
C SER A 426 -7.28 4.37 -4.91
N TRP A 427 -6.24 4.72 -4.13
CA TRP A 427 -4.88 4.17 -4.30
C TRP A 427 -4.44 3.16 -3.21
N SER A 428 -5.17 3.06 -2.11
CA SER A 428 -4.85 2.13 -1.00
C SER A 428 -4.74 0.65 -1.37
N ALA A 429 -5.41 0.21 -2.44
CA ALA A 429 -5.26 -1.16 -2.94
C ALA A 429 -3.95 -1.34 -3.75
N GLY A 430 -3.50 -0.31 -4.47
CA GLY A 430 -2.21 -0.31 -5.13
C GLY A 430 -1.04 -0.34 -4.14
N ASP A 431 -1.13 0.47 -3.08
CA ASP A 431 -0.22 0.44 -1.91
C ASP A 431 -0.13 -0.99 -1.28
N ALA A 432 -1.27 -1.67 -1.13
CA ALA A 432 -1.30 -3.05 -0.66
C ALA A 432 -0.64 -4.05 -1.64
N CYS A 433 -0.77 -3.85 -2.94
CA CYS A 433 -0.16 -4.67 -3.97
C CYS A 433 1.36 -4.43 -4.10
N MET A 434 1.83 -3.18 -3.99
CA MET A 434 3.25 -2.84 -3.86
C MET A 434 3.86 -3.61 -2.70
N ARG A 435 3.18 -3.55 -1.55
CA ARG A 435 3.60 -4.24 -0.32
C ARG A 435 3.63 -5.76 -0.51
N ALA A 436 2.66 -6.33 -1.23
CA ALA A 436 2.64 -7.76 -1.53
C ALA A 436 3.87 -8.22 -2.36
N VAL A 437 4.20 -7.51 -3.44
CA VAL A 437 5.40 -7.80 -4.25
C VAL A 437 6.68 -7.66 -3.41
N HIS A 438 6.77 -6.60 -2.61
CA HIS A 438 7.90 -6.40 -1.70
C HIS A 438 8.08 -7.58 -0.72
N LEU A 439 7.03 -8.01 -0.03
CA LEU A 439 7.09 -9.11 0.94
C LEU A 439 7.50 -10.44 0.27
N ALA A 440 6.97 -10.72 -0.92
CA ALA A 440 7.37 -11.90 -1.71
C ALA A 440 8.86 -11.87 -2.09
N LEU A 441 9.39 -10.72 -2.50
CA LEU A 441 10.81 -10.54 -2.81
C LEU A 441 11.73 -10.68 -1.57
N GLN A 442 11.28 -10.26 -0.37
CA GLN A 442 12.07 -10.48 0.85
C GLN A 442 12.18 -11.96 1.21
N VAL A 443 11.09 -12.73 1.11
CA VAL A 443 11.13 -14.19 1.34
C VAL A 443 11.92 -14.91 0.24
N LYS A 444 11.87 -14.44 -1.01
CA LYS A 444 12.77 -14.93 -2.10
C LYS A 444 14.25 -14.78 -1.76
N ARG A 445 14.61 -13.73 -1.00
CA ARG A 445 15.98 -13.47 -0.49
C ARG A 445 16.32 -14.23 0.80
N GLY A 446 15.44 -15.11 1.29
CA GLY A 446 15.68 -15.95 2.47
C GLY A 446 15.10 -15.41 3.79
N GLN A 447 14.25 -14.37 3.76
CA GLN A 447 13.52 -13.95 4.96
C GLN A 447 12.56 -15.07 5.42
N MET A 448 12.69 -15.49 6.67
CA MET A 448 11.85 -16.55 7.26
C MET A 448 10.43 -16.10 7.59
N GLY A 449 9.49 -17.04 7.60
CA GLY A 449 8.12 -16.83 8.06
C GLY A 449 7.91 -16.92 9.57
N ILE A 450 6.67 -16.69 9.98
CA ILE A 450 6.19 -16.59 11.37
C ILE A 450 5.04 -17.60 11.53
N PRO A 451 5.31 -18.85 11.97
CA PRO A 451 4.36 -19.94 11.86
C PRO A 451 2.98 -19.69 12.49
N THR A 452 2.93 -19.11 13.69
CA THR A 452 1.68 -18.86 14.43
C THR A 452 1.23 -17.40 14.41
N VAL A 453 1.50 -16.68 13.32
CA VAL A 453 1.16 -15.25 13.19
C VAL A 453 -0.33 -14.94 13.41
N LEU A 454 -1.24 -15.89 13.18
CA LEU A 454 -2.66 -15.74 13.44
C LEU A 454 -3.01 -16.14 14.87
N THR A 455 -2.53 -17.31 15.32
CA THR A 455 -3.01 -17.98 16.55
C THR A 455 -2.20 -17.73 17.81
N ALA A 456 -1.00 -17.14 17.70
CA ALA A 456 -0.13 -16.85 18.84
C ALA A 456 -0.86 -16.03 19.91
N LYS A 457 -0.83 -16.48 21.17
CA LYS A 457 -1.56 -15.82 22.24
C LYS A 457 -0.99 -14.45 22.56
N THR A 458 -1.86 -13.48 22.78
CA THR A 458 -1.56 -12.05 23.00
C THR A 458 -1.05 -11.30 21.76
N TRP A 459 -0.27 -11.95 20.90
CA TRP A 459 0.49 -11.28 19.82
C TRP A 459 0.02 -11.61 18.40
N GLY A 460 -0.75 -12.68 18.22
CA GLY A 460 -1.25 -13.12 16.94
C GLY A 460 -2.41 -12.26 16.43
N PHE A 461 -2.58 -12.26 15.10
CA PHE A 461 -3.59 -11.47 14.39
C PHE A 461 -5.00 -11.63 14.98
N TYR A 462 -5.38 -12.84 15.38
CA TYR A 462 -6.71 -13.09 15.95
C TYR A 462 -6.92 -12.33 17.26
N ASP A 463 -6.00 -12.46 18.21
CA ASP A 463 -6.10 -11.79 19.52
C ASP A 463 -5.98 -10.26 19.36
N VAL A 464 -5.03 -9.77 18.57
CA VAL A 464 -4.71 -8.32 18.45
C VAL A 464 -5.68 -7.57 17.54
N LEU A 465 -5.98 -8.10 16.36
CA LEU A 465 -6.66 -7.40 15.27
C LEU A 465 -8.04 -7.96 14.90
N PHE A 466 -8.35 -9.20 15.31
CA PHE A 466 -9.64 -9.86 14.99
C PHE A 466 -10.52 -10.16 16.21
N LYS A 467 -10.29 -9.47 17.34
CA LYS A 467 -11.10 -9.55 18.58
C LYS A 467 -11.16 -10.97 19.16
N GLY A 468 -10.05 -11.72 19.08
CA GLY A 468 -9.93 -13.11 19.55
C GLY A 468 -10.72 -14.13 18.73
N LYS A 469 -11.21 -13.77 17.54
CA LYS A 469 -11.94 -14.67 16.64
C LYS A 469 -11.00 -15.27 15.60
N GLU A 470 -11.26 -16.52 15.22
CA GLU A 470 -10.58 -17.18 14.10
C GLU A 470 -11.33 -16.93 12.79
N PHE A 471 -10.63 -16.99 11.66
CA PHE A 471 -11.25 -16.87 10.34
C PHE A 471 -12.21 -18.04 10.07
N GLN A 472 -13.37 -17.73 9.47
CA GLN A 472 -14.40 -18.69 9.09
C GLN A 472 -14.45 -18.83 7.57
N PHE A 473 -14.81 -20.01 7.09
CA PHE A 473 -14.88 -20.33 5.67
C PHE A 473 -16.13 -21.17 5.37
N GLN A 474 -17.06 -20.64 4.58
CA GLN A 474 -18.24 -21.39 4.14
C GLN A 474 -17.96 -22.33 2.94
N ARG A 475 -16.74 -22.31 2.38
CA ARG A 475 -16.34 -23.13 1.22
C ARG A 475 -14.81 -23.27 1.11
N PRO A 476 -14.28 -24.32 0.47
CA PRO A 476 -12.89 -24.38 0.02
C PRO A 476 -12.65 -23.44 -1.16
N TYR A 477 -11.38 -23.13 -1.44
CA TYR A 477 -10.97 -22.39 -2.62
C TYR A 477 -11.12 -23.24 -3.90
N GLY A 478 -11.73 -22.65 -4.94
CA GLY A 478 -11.84 -23.21 -6.29
C GLY A 478 -11.72 -22.14 -7.37
N SER A 479 -12.82 -21.78 -8.02
CA SER A 479 -12.90 -20.64 -8.98
C SER A 479 -14.22 -19.86 -8.90
N TYR A 480 -14.98 -20.06 -7.81
CA TYR A 480 -16.32 -19.51 -7.62
C TYR A 480 -16.34 -17.97 -7.67
N ILE A 481 -15.36 -17.29 -7.09
CA ILE A 481 -15.38 -15.83 -7.00
C ILE A 481 -15.24 -15.20 -8.38
N MET A 482 -14.39 -15.73 -9.26
CA MET A 482 -14.30 -15.22 -10.64
C MET A 482 -15.60 -15.46 -11.42
N GLU A 483 -16.17 -16.66 -11.33
CA GLU A 483 -17.45 -17.01 -11.97
C GLU A 483 -18.65 -16.15 -11.49
N ASN A 484 -18.52 -15.54 -10.30
CA ASN A 484 -19.58 -14.78 -9.64
C ASN A 484 -19.22 -13.29 -9.49
N VAL A 485 -18.11 -12.83 -10.08
CA VAL A 485 -17.63 -11.44 -9.96
C VAL A 485 -18.66 -10.45 -10.53
N LEU A 486 -18.63 -9.22 -10.02
CA LEU A 486 -19.55 -8.17 -10.40
C LEU A 486 -18.81 -7.06 -11.15
N PHE A 487 -19.31 -6.66 -12.33
CA PHE A 487 -18.71 -5.57 -13.12
C PHE A 487 -19.49 -4.26 -12.94
N LYS A 488 -18.80 -3.12 -12.90
CA LYS A 488 -19.44 -1.79 -12.95
C LYS A 488 -19.51 -1.33 -14.39
N ILE A 489 -20.62 -1.66 -15.06
CA ILE A 489 -20.75 -1.50 -16.51
C ILE A 489 -21.44 -0.17 -16.87
N SER A 490 -22.68 0.04 -16.39
CA SER A 490 -23.51 1.19 -16.78
C SER A 490 -23.11 2.49 -16.09
N PHE A 491 -22.81 2.45 -14.79
CA PHE A 491 -22.68 3.66 -13.96
C PHE A 491 -21.40 3.63 -13.12
N PRO A 492 -20.65 4.75 -13.01
CA PRO A 492 -19.54 4.91 -12.08
C PRO A 492 -20.04 5.15 -10.63
N ALA A 493 -20.90 4.25 -10.13
CA ALA A 493 -21.55 4.34 -8.82
C ALA A 493 -20.94 3.36 -7.80
N GLU A 494 -21.08 3.61 -6.50
CA GLU A 494 -20.87 2.58 -5.47
C GLU A 494 -21.79 1.37 -5.76
N PHE A 495 -21.32 0.14 -5.48
CA PHE A 495 -21.98 -1.05 -6.00
C PHE A 495 -23.41 -1.23 -5.47
N HIS A 496 -23.66 -0.86 -4.22
CA HIS A 496 -24.99 -1.01 -3.60
C HIS A 496 -26.04 -0.05 -4.18
N ALA A 497 -25.62 0.97 -4.95
CA ALA A 497 -26.50 1.91 -5.66
C ALA A 497 -26.73 1.57 -7.16
N GLN A 498 -26.06 0.56 -7.73
CA GLN A 498 -26.11 0.31 -9.19
C GLN A 498 -27.54 0.06 -9.71
N THR A 499 -28.32 -0.76 -8.99
CA THR A 499 -29.74 -1.02 -9.30
C THR A 499 -30.66 0.16 -8.97
N ALA A 500 -30.30 1.00 -7.98
CA ALA A 500 -31.04 2.23 -7.68
C ALA A 500 -30.88 3.27 -8.80
N ALA A 501 -29.67 3.42 -9.34
CA ALA A 501 -29.40 4.28 -10.50
C ALA A 501 -30.12 3.76 -11.76
N GLU A 502 -30.14 2.43 -11.98
CA GLU A 502 -30.88 1.80 -13.08
C GLU A 502 -32.40 2.05 -12.97
N ALA A 503 -32.97 1.88 -11.77
CA ALA A 503 -34.38 2.18 -11.51
C ALA A 503 -34.70 3.68 -11.67
N ALA A 504 -33.79 4.56 -11.24
CA ALA A 504 -33.92 6.01 -11.39
C ALA A 504 -33.91 6.46 -12.86
N HIS A 505 -33.13 5.80 -13.72
CA HIS A 505 -33.19 5.99 -15.17
C HIS A 505 -34.55 5.60 -15.79
N ILE A 506 -35.13 4.49 -15.35
CA ILE A 506 -36.47 4.05 -15.80
C ILE A 506 -37.53 5.07 -15.37
N LEU A 507 -37.47 5.52 -14.12
CA LEU A 507 -38.38 6.52 -13.56
C LEU A 507 -38.23 7.90 -14.24
N HIS A 508 -37.02 8.33 -14.57
CA HIS A 508 -36.79 9.55 -15.35
C HIS A 508 -37.52 9.50 -16.70
N LYS A 509 -37.45 8.36 -17.41
CA LYS A 509 -38.20 8.18 -18.66
C LYS A 509 -39.72 8.20 -18.43
N GLN A 510 -40.22 7.50 -17.41
CA GLN A 510 -41.66 7.50 -17.08
C GLN A 510 -42.19 8.90 -16.77
N LEU A 511 -41.42 9.73 -16.04
CA LEU A 511 -41.75 11.14 -15.81
C LEU A 511 -41.82 11.91 -17.12
N ALA A 512 -40.81 11.78 -17.99
CA ALA A 512 -40.78 12.45 -19.29
C ALA A 512 -41.95 12.02 -20.20
N ASP A 513 -42.28 10.73 -20.26
CA ASP A 513 -43.41 10.17 -21.02
C ASP A 513 -44.77 10.70 -20.48
N MET A 514 -44.84 11.13 -19.21
CA MET A 514 -45.99 11.79 -18.59
C MET A 514 -45.97 13.33 -18.71
N GLY A 515 -44.95 13.92 -19.35
CA GLY A 515 -44.77 15.38 -19.40
C GLY A 515 -44.38 16.01 -18.05
N LYS A 516 -43.76 15.23 -17.17
CA LYS A 516 -43.36 15.59 -15.80
C LYS A 516 -41.83 15.67 -15.67
N SER A 517 -41.34 16.42 -14.68
CA SER A 517 -39.90 16.51 -14.36
C SER A 517 -39.59 16.05 -12.93
N SER A 518 -38.32 16.15 -12.53
CA SER A 518 -37.90 16.01 -11.14
C SER A 518 -38.47 17.09 -10.20
N ASP A 519 -38.95 18.21 -10.73
CA ASP A 519 -39.61 19.28 -9.96
C ASP A 519 -41.01 18.87 -9.49
N ASP A 520 -41.70 18.00 -10.24
CA ASP A 520 -42.99 17.39 -9.86
C ASP A 520 -42.87 16.38 -8.71
N ILE A 521 -41.65 15.95 -8.34
CA ILE A 521 -41.43 14.94 -7.30
C ILE A 521 -41.66 15.55 -5.91
N LYS A 522 -42.56 14.94 -5.15
CA LYS A 522 -42.82 15.24 -3.73
C LYS A 522 -41.93 14.40 -2.81
N HIS A 523 -41.77 13.11 -3.12
CA HIS A 523 -41.03 12.15 -2.30
C HIS A 523 -40.52 10.97 -3.13
N VAL A 524 -39.37 10.43 -2.77
CA VAL A 524 -38.86 9.15 -3.29
C VAL A 524 -38.54 8.23 -2.12
N LYS A 525 -39.09 7.02 -2.14
CA LYS A 525 -38.74 5.95 -1.20
C LYS A 525 -37.85 4.93 -1.90
N ILE A 526 -36.73 4.58 -1.28
CA ILE A 526 -35.81 3.52 -1.70
C ILE A 526 -35.88 2.40 -0.68
N ARG A 527 -36.40 1.22 -1.05
CA ARG A 527 -36.18 -0.04 -0.30
C ARG A 527 -34.84 -0.62 -0.73
N THR A 528 -33.99 -0.98 0.22
CA THR A 528 -32.59 -1.41 -0.03
C THR A 528 -32.09 -2.36 1.08
N GLN A 529 -30.90 -2.94 0.92
CA GLN A 529 -30.27 -3.84 1.89
C GLN A 529 -29.47 -3.10 2.99
N GLU A 530 -29.24 -3.74 4.15
CA GLU A 530 -28.45 -3.21 5.30
C GLU A 530 -27.12 -2.59 4.87
N ALA A 531 -26.42 -3.26 3.94
CA ALA A 531 -25.12 -2.81 3.47
C ALA A 531 -25.20 -1.47 2.74
N ALA A 532 -26.28 -1.17 2.03
CA ALA A 532 -26.48 0.14 1.41
C ALA A 532 -26.71 1.23 2.47
N ILE A 533 -27.60 0.97 3.43
CA ILE A 533 -27.87 1.87 4.57
C ILE A 533 -26.57 2.19 5.33
N ARG A 534 -25.77 1.17 5.67
CA ARG A 534 -24.55 1.36 6.47
C ARG A 534 -23.39 2.04 5.72
N ILE A 535 -23.36 1.99 4.38
CA ILE A 535 -22.19 2.42 3.59
C ILE A 535 -22.45 3.72 2.82
N ILE A 536 -23.65 3.90 2.26
CA ILE A 536 -23.94 4.97 1.29
C ILE A 536 -25.24 5.76 1.53
N ASP A 537 -26.01 5.48 2.57
CA ASP A 537 -27.08 6.37 3.01
C ASP A 537 -26.46 7.56 3.76
N LYS A 538 -26.54 8.76 3.14
CA LYS A 538 -25.94 10.00 3.70
C LYS A 538 -26.82 11.22 3.49
N SER A 539 -27.09 11.92 4.59
CA SER A 539 -27.80 13.21 4.62
C SER A 539 -26.85 14.40 4.77
N GLY A 540 -27.31 15.59 4.36
CA GLY A 540 -26.56 16.86 4.50
C GLY A 540 -25.64 17.19 3.32
N PRO A 541 -24.80 18.24 3.45
CA PRO A 541 -23.90 18.69 2.39
C PRO A 541 -22.88 17.63 1.97
N LEU A 542 -22.47 17.64 0.69
CA LEU A 542 -21.45 16.75 0.14
C LEU A 542 -20.28 17.57 -0.40
N HIS A 543 -19.09 17.37 0.18
CA HIS A 543 -17.99 18.33 0.04
C HIS A 543 -17.01 18.02 -1.09
N ASN A 544 -17.06 16.83 -1.67
CA ASN A 544 -16.11 16.37 -2.69
C ASN A 544 -16.72 15.23 -3.53
N PHE A 545 -16.02 14.86 -4.60
CA PHE A 545 -16.34 13.74 -5.48
C PHE A 545 -16.64 12.44 -4.69
N ALA A 546 -15.81 12.12 -3.70
CA ALA A 546 -15.87 10.87 -2.95
C ALA A 546 -17.02 10.78 -1.93
N ASP A 547 -17.60 11.91 -1.53
CA ASP A 547 -18.84 11.91 -0.77
C ASP A 547 -20.03 11.63 -1.68
N ARG A 548 -20.05 12.19 -2.90
CA ARG A 548 -21.13 12.07 -3.89
C ARG A 548 -21.23 10.66 -4.48
N ASP A 549 -20.10 10.07 -4.90
CA ASP A 549 -20.06 8.70 -5.42
C ASP A 549 -20.35 7.62 -4.35
N HIS A 550 -20.40 8.01 -3.06
CA HIS A 550 -20.82 7.19 -1.91
C HIS A 550 -22.06 7.78 -1.21
N THR A 551 -22.97 8.41 -1.95
CA THR A 551 -24.30 8.82 -1.46
C THR A 551 -25.41 8.31 -2.38
N ILE A 552 -26.21 7.34 -1.95
CA ILE A 552 -27.28 6.74 -2.77
C ILE A 552 -28.32 7.78 -3.19
N GLN A 553 -28.64 8.75 -2.33
CA GLN A 553 -29.52 9.87 -2.67
C GLN A 553 -28.98 10.70 -3.85
N TYR A 554 -27.67 10.93 -3.92
CA TYR A 554 -27.04 11.67 -5.03
C TYR A 554 -27.09 10.85 -6.32
N MET A 555 -26.71 9.56 -6.23
CA MET A 555 -26.72 8.62 -7.34
C MET A 555 -28.13 8.26 -7.86
N VAL A 556 -29.20 8.64 -7.15
CA VAL A 556 -30.59 8.56 -7.61
C VAL A 556 -31.13 9.92 -8.08
N ALA A 557 -30.79 11.02 -7.39
CA ALA A 557 -31.22 12.37 -7.77
C ALA A 557 -30.69 12.77 -9.16
N VAL A 558 -29.42 12.50 -9.46
CA VAL A 558 -28.79 12.87 -10.73
C VAL A 558 -29.47 12.17 -11.94
N PRO A 559 -29.69 10.84 -11.97
CA PRO A 559 -30.50 10.21 -13.02
C PRO A 559 -31.93 10.74 -13.12
N LEU A 560 -32.62 10.99 -12.00
CA LEU A 560 -33.99 11.54 -12.03
C LEU A 560 -34.04 12.94 -12.66
N ILE A 561 -33.02 13.76 -12.47
CA ILE A 561 -32.94 15.12 -13.02
C ILE A 561 -32.45 15.12 -14.48
N PHE A 562 -31.40 14.37 -14.80
CA PHE A 562 -30.66 14.51 -16.07
C PHE A 562 -30.78 13.32 -17.03
N GLY A 563 -31.38 12.21 -16.61
CA GLY A 563 -31.45 10.98 -17.42
C GLY A 563 -30.10 10.32 -17.68
N ARG A 564 -29.09 10.60 -16.83
CA ARG A 564 -27.71 10.05 -16.90
C ARG A 564 -27.06 9.98 -15.51
N LEU A 565 -25.95 9.25 -15.43
CA LEU A 565 -24.98 9.32 -14.34
C LEU A 565 -23.59 8.95 -14.88
N THR A 566 -22.74 9.96 -15.11
CA THR A 566 -21.34 9.78 -15.55
C THR A 566 -20.34 10.20 -14.47
N THR A 567 -19.04 10.04 -14.74
CA THR A 567 -17.96 10.43 -13.81
C THR A 567 -17.98 11.93 -13.53
N GLU A 568 -18.26 12.72 -14.57
CA GLU A 568 -18.32 14.18 -14.52
C GLU A 568 -19.48 14.72 -13.67
N ASP A 569 -20.57 13.95 -13.53
CA ASP A 569 -21.73 14.33 -12.72
C ASP A 569 -21.42 14.35 -11.19
N TYR A 570 -20.26 13.88 -10.75
CA TYR A 570 -19.77 14.04 -9.36
C TYR A 570 -18.85 15.27 -9.15
N SER A 571 -18.55 16.02 -10.20
CA SER A 571 -17.77 17.26 -10.11
C SER A 571 -18.50 18.35 -9.32
N ASP A 572 -17.76 19.31 -8.75
CA ASP A 572 -18.35 20.46 -8.05
C ASP A 572 -19.24 21.30 -8.99
N ALA A 573 -18.91 21.35 -10.28
CA ALA A 573 -19.66 22.10 -11.29
C ALA A 573 -21.07 21.54 -11.53
N VAL A 574 -21.23 20.20 -11.55
CA VAL A 574 -22.55 19.57 -11.66
C VAL A 574 -23.27 19.55 -10.32
N ALA A 575 -22.55 19.29 -9.22
CA ALA A 575 -23.10 19.29 -7.86
C ALA A 575 -23.65 20.67 -7.41
N ALA A 576 -23.28 21.75 -8.09
CA ALA A 576 -23.80 23.10 -7.85
C ALA A 576 -25.25 23.31 -8.34
N ASP A 577 -25.87 22.37 -9.08
CA ASP A 577 -27.29 22.47 -9.45
C ASP A 577 -28.17 22.33 -8.19
N PRO A 578 -28.93 23.38 -7.79
CA PRO A 578 -29.68 23.38 -6.54
C PRO A 578 -30.81 22.34 -6.51
N ARG A 579 -31.22 21.81 -7.67
CA ARG A 579 -32.24 20.75 -7.74
C ARG A 579 -31.73 19.42 -7.19
N ILE A 580 -30.42 19.18 -7.22
CA ILE A 580 -29.83 17.93 -6.70
C ILE A 580 -30.07 17.82 -5.21
N ASP A 581 -29.64 18.82 -4.43
CA ASP A 581 -29.80 18.79 -2.97
C ASP A 581 -31.27 18.91 -2.56
N ALA A 582 -32.06 19.76 -3.23
CA ALA A 582 -33.51 19.86 -2.99
C ALA A 582 -34.28 18.56 -3.32
N LEU A 583 -33.79 17.72 -4.24
CA LEU A 583 -34.34 16.39 -4.49
C LEU A 583 -33.81 15.38 -3.47
N ARG A 584 -32.52 15.42 -3.10
CA ARG A 584 -31.92 14.53 -2.08
C ARG A 584 -32.66 14.61 -0.74
N GLU A 585 -33.07 15.80 -0.30
CA GLU A 585 -33.89 15.98 0.91
C GLU A 585 -35.24 15.26 0.87
N LYS A 586 -35.75 14.94 -0.32
CA LYS A 586 -37.00 14.19 -0.54
C LYS A 586 -36.79 12.68 -0.66
N ILE A 587 -35.54 12.18 -0.69
CA ILE A 587 -35.21 10.76 -0.86
C ILE A 587 -34.99 10.10 0.51
N GLN A 588 -35.79 9.08 0.83
CA GLN A 588 -35.64 8.27 2.03
C GLN A 588 -35.24 6.84 1.69
N CYS A 589 -34.16 6.34 2.30
CA CYS A 589 -33.81 4.93 2.29
C CYS A 589 -34.45 4.18 3.47
N VAL A 590 -34.87 2.95 3.22
CA VAL A 590 -35.47 2.04 4.21
C VAL A 590 -34.91 0.64 3.97
N GLU A 591 -34.45 -0.05 5.02
CA GLU A 591 -34.02 -1.43 4.92
C GLU A 591 -35.21 -2.35 4.58
N ASP A 592 -35.01 -3.26 3.62
CA ASP A 592 -35.86 -4.43 3.42
C ASP A 592 -35.10 -5.70 3.90
N PRO A 593 -35.58 -6.37 4.97
CA PRO A 593 -34.93 -7.58 5.48
C PRO A 593 -34.80 -8.71 4.45
N THR A 594 -35.69 -8.75 3.44
CA THR A 594 -35.62 -9.72 2.34
C THR A 594 -34.43 -9.44 1.43
N PHE A 595 -34.19 -8.16 1.11
CA PHE A 595 -33.05 -7.73 0.31
C PHE A 595 -31.74 -7.95 1.06
N THR A 596 -31.72 -7.70 2.38
CA THR A 596 -30.58 -8.05 3.25
C THR A 596 -30.29 -9.56 3.26
N ALA A 597 -31.32 -10.41 3.34
CA ALA A 597 -31.13 -11.87 3.28
C ALA A 597 -30.60 -12.34 1.91
N ASP A 598 -31.17 -11.82 0.82
CA ASP A 598 -30.84 -12.22 -0.56
C ASP A 598 -29.46 -11.71 -1.04
N TYR A 599 -28.95 -10.64 -0.42
CA TYR A 599 -27.56 -10.19 -0.55
C TYR A 599 -26.57 -11.20 0.06
N HIS A 600 -26.93 -11.82 1.18
CA HIS A 600 -26.09 -12.80 1.86
C HIS A 600 -26.21 -14.24 1.31
N ASP A 601 -27.35 -14.63 0.72
CA ASP A 601 -27.55 -15.94 0.08
C ASP A 601 -26.53 -16.19 -1.06
N PRO A 602 -25.64 -17.20 -0.95
CA PRO A 602 -24.64 -17.54 -1.96
C PRO A 602 -25.20 -17.90 -3.35
N ASN A 603 -26.47 -18.28 -3.44
CA ASN A 603 -27.15 -18.63 -4.69
C ASN A 603 -27.75 -17.41 -5.39
N LYS A 604 -28.06 -16.35 -4.63
CA LYS A 604 -28.67 -15.11 -5.12
C LYS A 604 -27.63 -14.02 -5.34
N ARG A 605 -26.95 -13.58 -4.27
CA ARG A 605 -26.05 -12.41 -4.25
C ARG A 605 -26.69 -11.15 -4.84
N PHE A 606 -27.96 -10.93 -4.50
CA PHE A 606 -28.71 -9.79 -5.03
C PHE A 606 -28.26 -8.47 -4.40
N ILE A 607 -28.48 -7.38 -5.14
CA ILE A 607 -28.09 -6.03 -4.78
C ILE A 607 -29.35 -5.19 -5.00
N SER A 608 -30.42 -5.58 -4.30
CA SER A 608 -31.79 -5.19 -4.63
C SER A 608 -32.10 -3.77 -4.20
N ASN A 609 -32.55 -2.95 -5.14
CA ASN A 609 -33.19 -1.67 -4.82
C ASN A 609 -34.57 -1.60 -5.45
N ALA A 610 -35.53 -1.01 -4.73
CA ALA A 610 -36.84 -0.71 -5.25
C ALA A 610 -37.21 0.75 -4.98
N LEU A 611 -37.55 1.49 -6.05
CA LEU A 611 -37.81 2.93 -6.00
C LEU A 611 -39.30 3.20 -6.23
N THR A 612 -39.93 3.90 -5.28
CA THR A 612 -41.30 4.42 -5.42
C THR A 612 -41.26 5.95 -5.42
N VAL A 613 -41.83 6.58 -6.46
CA VAL A 613 -41.91 8.04 -6.60
C VAL A 613 -43.34 8.52 -6.34
N THR A 614 -43.50 9.52 -5.48
CA THR A 614 -44.75 10.25 -5.24
C THR A 614 -44.63 11.66 -5.80
N LEU A 615 -45.63 12.10 -6.58
CA LEU A 615 -45.69 13.43 -7.18
C LEU A 615 -46.41 14.44 -6.29
N ASN A 616 -46.24 15.73 -6.61
CA ASN A 616 -46.86 16.86 -5.90
C ASN A 616 -48.40 16.83 -5.96
N ASP A 617 -48.98 16.31 -7.04
CA ASP A 617 -50.42 16.10 -7.23
C ASP A 617 -50.98 14.88 -6.46
N GLY A 618 -50.11 14.11 -5.79
CA GLY A 618 -50.49 12.91 -5.02
C GLY A 618 -50.44 11.60 -5.81
N THR A 619 -50.15 11.64 -7.12
CA THR A 619 -49.92 10.44 -7.92
C THR A 619 -48.73 9.66 -7.38
N VAL A 620 -48.85 8.34 -7.27
CA VAL A 620 -47.74 7.42 -6.93
C VAL A 620 -47.44 6.57 -8.16
N LEU A 621 -46.20 6.63 -8.64
CA LEU A 621 -45.75 5.80 -9.76
C LEU A 621 -45.57 4.33 -9.30
N PRO A 622 -45.75 3.33 -10.19
CA PRO A 622 -45.44 1.94 -9.89
C PRO A 622 -44.00 1.77 -9.38
N GLU A 623 -43.81 0.95 -8.35
CA GLU A 623 -42.48 0.70 -7.79
C GLU A 623 -41.58 -0.01 -8.81
N VAL A 624 -40.41 0.58 -9.10
CA VAL A 624 -39.40 -0.02 -9.98
C VAL A 624 -38.39 -0.78 -9.13
N HIS A 625 -38.49 -2.11 -9.13
CA HIS A 625 -37.64 -3.03 -8.36
C HIS A 625 -36.67 -3.78 -9.27
N ILE A 626 -35.37 -3.76 -8.94
CA ILE A 626 -34.31 -4.45 -9.67
C ILE A 626 -33.41 -5.18 -8.67
N ASP A 627 -33.36 -6.51 -8.75
CA ASP A 627 -32.52 -7.37 -7.88
C ASP A 627 -31.06 -7.45 -8.31
N THR A 628 -30.81 -7.50 -9.61
CA THR A 628 -29.48 -7.74 -10.16
C THR A 628 -29.09 -6.64 -11.14
N PRO A 629 -28.01 -5.86 -10.89
CA PRO A 629 -27.52 -4.89 -11.85
C PRO A 629 -26.98 -5.60 -13.10
N VAL A 630 -26.88 -4.90 -14.22
CA VAL A 630 -26.44 -5.51 -15.51
C VAL A 630 -25.08 -6.21 -15.43
N GLY A 631 -24.20 -5.76 -14.53
CA GLY A 631 -22.90 -6.38 -14.28
C GLY A 631 -22.90 -7.61 -13.37
N HIS A 632 -24.06 -8.09 -12.94
CA HIS A 632 -24.22 -9.35 -12.19
C HIS A 632 -24.11 -10.57 -13.11
N LYS A 633 -23.67 -11.73 -12.58
CA LYS A 633 -23.49 -12.97 -13.38
C LYS A 633 -24.75 -13.38 -14.17
N ARG A 634 -25.93 -13.16 -13.58
CA ARG A 634 -27.24 -13.52 -14.17
C ARG A 634 -27.64 -12.63 -15.38
N ARG A 635 -26.97 -11.50 -15.60
CA ARG A 635 -27.18 -10.58 -16.74
C ARG A 635 -25.96 -10.50 -17.66
N ARG A 636 -25.09 -11.53 -17.66
CA ARG A 636 -23.85 -11.54 -18.47
C ARG A 636 -24.09 -11.41 -19.97
N GLU A 637 -25.17 -11.97 -20.51
CA GLU A 637 -25.53 -11.84 -21.92
C GLU A 637 -25.79 -10.37 -22.32
N GLU A 638 -26.55 -9.64 -21.49
CA GLU A 638 -26.82 -8.21 -21.64
C GLU A 638 -25.59 -7.33 -21.33
N GLY A 639 -24.84 -7.69 -20.28
CA GLY A 639 -23.72 -6.90 -19.79
C GLY A 639 -22.43 -7.01 -20.61
N THR A 640 -22.15 -8.17 -21.23
CA THR A 640 -20.86 -8.36 -21.94
C THR A 640 -20.69 -7.42 -23.15
N PRO A 641 -21.68 -7.20 -24.03
CA PRO A 641 -21.60 -6.19 -25.08
C PRO A 641 -21.36 -4.77 -24.52
N LEU A 642 -22.02 -4.42 -23.43
CA LEU A 642 -21.88 -3.11 -22.77
C LEU A 642 -20.50 -2.94 -22.11
N LEU A 643 -19.90 -4.00 -21.57
CA LEU A 643 -18.55 -4.01 -21.03
C LEU A 643 -17.51 -3.84 -22.14
N ASN A 644 -17.67 -4.53 -23.27
CA ASN A 644 -16.79 -4.36 -24.43
C ASN A 644 -16.86 -2.93 -24.97
N ALA A 645 -18.07 -2.35 -25.09
CA ALA A 645 -18.27 -0.97 -25.50
C ALA A 645 -17.70 0.05 -24.48
N LYS A 646 -17.77 -0.25 -23.17
CA LYS A 646 -17.09 0.52 -22.12
C LYS A 646 -15.57 0.48 -22.31
N PHE A 647 -14.98 -0.70 -22.49
CA PHE A 647 -13.54 -0.86 -22.71
C PHE A 647 -13.07 -0.09 -23.94
N GLU A 648 -13.75 -0.24 -25.09
CA GLU A 648 -13.49 0.53 -26.30
C GLU A 648 -13.51 2.04 -26.04
N ARG A 649 -14.58 2.54 -25.40
CA ARG A 649 -14.72 3.97 -25.06
C ARG A 649 -13.58 4.48 -24.18
N HIS A 650 -13.05 3.64 -23.29
CA HIS A 650 -11.98 4.02 -22.37
C HIS A 650 -10.59 3.99 -23.03
N ILE A 651 -10.34 3.11 -24.00
CA ILE A 651 -9.03 3.05 -24.69
C ILE A 651 -8.93 4.02 -25.88
N ARG A 652 -10.06 4.35 -26.52
CA ARG A 652 -10.12 5.19 -27.74
C ARG A 652 -9.51 6.60 -27.59
N PRO A 653 -9.54 7.27 -26.42
CA PRO A 653 -8.84 8.56 -26.22
C PRO A 653 -7.31 8.46 -26.14
N HIS A 654 -6.73 7.27 -25.93
CA HIS A 654 -5.30 7.08 -25.66
C HIS A 654 -4.51 6.59 -26.87
N PHE A 655 -5.17 6.04 -27.89
CA PHE A 655 -4.52 5.38 -29.02
C PHE A 655 -5.20 5.68 -30.35
N GLU A 656 -4.44 5.65 -31.45
CA GLU A 656 -4.98 5.79 -32.81
C GLU A 656 -5.96 4.67 -33.16
N GLY A 657 -6.96 4.96 -34.01
CA GLY A 657 -8.05 4.04 -34.33
C GLY A 657 -7.60 2.65 -34.79
N ALA A 658 -6.63 2.56 -35.70
CA ALA A 658 -6.10 1.28 -36.18
C ALA A 658 -5.41 0.45 -35.08
N HIS A 659 -4.84 1.09 -34.06
CA HIS A 659 -4.24 0.41 -32.90
C HIS A 659 -5.32 0.00 -31.89
N VAL A 660 -6.37 0.80 -31.71
CA VAL A 660 -7.57 0.41 -30.94
C VAL A 660 -8.21 -0.83 -31.55
N ASP A 661 -8.42 -0.86 -32.86
CA ASP A 661 -9.03 -2.01 -33.54
C ASP A 661 -8.16 -3.28 -33.41
N LYS A 662 -6.82 -3.12 -33.43
CA LYS A 662 -5.87 -4.20 -33.13
C LYS A 662 -6.02 -4.69 -31.68
N ILE A 663 -6.08 -3.80 -30.69
CA ILE A 663 -6.29 -4.17 -29.28
C ILE A 663 -7.60 -4.96 -29.13
N LEU A 664 -8.71 -4.42 -29.64
CA LEU A 664 -10.04 -5.03 -29.53
C LEU A 664 -10.10 -6.41 -30.16
N SER A 665 -9.47 -6.60 -31.33
CA SER A 665 -9.36 -7.91 -31.99
C SER A 665 -8.60 -8.91 -31.12
N LEU A 666 -7.42 -8.53 -30.62
CA LEU A 666 -6.54 -9.41 -29.84
C LEU A 666 -7.12 -9.80 -28.47
N VAL A 667 -7.78 -8.88 -27.76
CA VAL A 667 -8.41 -9.17 -26.46
C VAL A 667 -9.84 -9.70 -26.57
N GLY A 668 -10.43 -9.64 -27.76
CA GLY A 668 -11.76 -10.17 -28.06
C GLY A 668 -11.77 -11.69 -28.14
N ASP A 669 -10.73 -12.30 -28.71
CA ASP A 669 -10.58 -13.75 -28.81
C ASP A 669 -9.83 -14.35 -27.60
N GLN A 670 -10.44 -15.36 -26.98
CA GLN A 670 -9.89 -16.01 -25.77
C GLN A 670 -8.59 -16.76 -26.08
N SER A 671 -8.56 -17.52 -27.18
CA SER A 671 -7.43 -18.39 -27.53
C SER A 671 -6.20 -17.58 -27.92
N THR A 672 -6.39 -16.55 -28.75
CA THR A 672 -5.34 -15.62 -29.18
C THR A 672 -4.76 -14.87 -27.99
N LEU A 673 -5.60 -14.37 -27.08
CA LEU A 673 -5.12 -13.72 -25.88
C LEU A 673 -4.31 -14.69 -25.01
N GLU A 674 -4.85 -15.86 -24.67
CA GLU A 674 -4.19 -16.81 -23.77
C GLU A 674 -2.81 -17.26 -24.22
N GLN A 675 -2.58 -17.34 -25.54
CA GLN A 675 -1.29 -17.73 -26.14
C GLN A 675 -0.28 -16.58 -26.28
N MET A 676 -0.70 -15.33 -26.05
CA MET A 676 0.16 -14.14 -26.15
C MET A 676 1.19 -14.10 -25.01
N ASP A 677 2.43 -13.71 -25.32
CA ASP A 677 3.44 -13.39 -24.30
C ASP A 677 3.00 -12.16 -23.51
N VAL A 678 3.19 -12.16 -22.18
CA VAL A 678 2.79 -11.02 -21.34
C VAL A 678 3.49 -9.72 -21.77
N LYS A 679 4.77 -9.79 -22.16
CA LYS A 679 5.55 -8.64 -22.65
C LYS A 679 4.95 -8.00 -23.92
N ASP A 680 4.33 -8.81 -24.79
CA ASP A 680 3.77 -8.36 -26.06
C ASP A 680 2.37 -7.77 -25.83
N PHE A 681 1.64 -8.33 -24.85
CA PHE A 681 0.37 -7.79 -24.38
C PHE A 681 0.53 -6.42 -23.73
N THR A 682 1.46 -6.25 -22.79
CA THR A 682 1.71 -4.95 -22.14
C THR A 682 2.22 -3.90 -23.12
N ASP A 683 3.03 -4.30 -24.11
CA ASP A 683 3.48 -3.43 -25.21
C ASP A 683 2.32 -2.88 -26.07
N LEU A 684 1.12 -3.46 -26.03
CA LEU A 684 -0.07 -2.89 -26.67
C LEU A 684 -0.57 -1.60 -25.99
N PHE A 685 -0.29 -1.40 -24.70
CA PHE A 685 -0.90 -0.33 -23.90
C PHE A 685 0.07 0.82 -23.55
N VAL A 686 1.23 0.88 -24.18
CA VAL A 686 2.25 1.91 -23.94
C VAL A 686 1.98 3.13 -24.82
N SER A 687 1.87 4.32 -24.23
CA SER A 687 1.90 5.57 -25.00
C SER A 687 3.33 5.90 -25.40
N LYS A 688 3.56 6.26 -26.65
CA LYS A 688 4.86 6.78 -27.12
C LYS A 688 5.11 8.21 -26.67
#